data_AF-A0A4V1M6K6-F1
#
_entry.id   AF-A0A4V1M6K6-F1
#
_cell.length_a   1.000
_cell.length_b   1.000
_cell.length_c   1.000
_cell.angle_alpha   90.00
_cell.angle_beta   90.00
_cell.angle_gamma   90.00
#
_symmetry.space_group_name_H-M   'P 1'
#
loop_
_entity.id
_entity.type
_entity.pdbx_description
1 polymer ?
#
loop_
_entity_poly.entity_id
_entity_poly.type
_entity_poly.pdbx_seq_one_letter_code
_entity_poly.pdbx_strand_id
1 'polypeptide(L)'
;MLPSYFRSGWAFLIPYLVAYLLYAWLKWPVNAGAGERGIENETGTWVPCLLHVYWTLHAIHLILGGIALRFWWKRTAQEKGEGYRGKGGPLVSGIQPSVSGLRPPPTVYRLLSTGYRLLPWACLALLFWIPGLYLEWPSDPWEHLRRINEWHILEQVTAHSSWTKSSYFLPYSLTGHTTGLAQLSLLNFYYTSVCLLLSWQYYRLARAVGLSERASFVFLLLNALTFGNNIFSFYRYYGLSSSILAQIGAIALTRITIEALGAQGKQVTPPSTGYRSLVRSLLPTPASLLKLCACTCALSALTALNHIQGLGIAGLGILAVVFWSLIKWKRAAFGWLAVVILLLSVATVLFIPRQYLPNSELLNLGWLTPWYGFNHCTPGSVAFVNMLGTVGLYGVLGLTVSLFLISHNNVAGWMTITPFLVLLCPFFSIPFANSIAGGITVYSRMFLAMPAGLALVITWHAALQSFRPTAGRTVNSMAPSSLSPQYITVCGALAAMVTIPSSSAWGPTRAQHLLAITPDDLQLKAIHSIASAVLERSTEETCRFISPAPTASIIHTLHPNLLGLSERRNCIARPISNSIFSVVAITASNRPMYSEEVASINRDPSVRHRDQWVSLDPDVAEFVAIEGFPPSGTGLQNPAGRRCTVFTAELIPINPRSAYFAELSIRQLTDTKATAYLCIAWYDANGRFLESSLPSPRGAGSPAGWGNGTFSYFGLIQDVAPASWTTYRISMGPSEPVSIPESASFLRIGAILNDASTPGARIQFTGAHIWQKHRDIPIIASGTFLSDEQIYVLLASPMLLSSTQSYTAFLSRHWPVNQVASDLAGGAELSALAHALARGPTPIIIRIENTHKVTDLRSAKPPIAKATTKGD
;
A
#
# COMPACT_ATOMS: atom_id res chain seq x y z
N MET A 1 -40.46 1.07 6.69
CA MET A 1 -39.22 0.88 5.90
C MET A 1 -37.97 1.44 6.57
N LEU A 2 -37.92 2.72 6.97
CA LEU A 2 -36.71 3.34 7.57
C LEU A 2 -36.03 2.54 8.69
N PRO A 3 -36.74 2.00 9.70
CA PRO A 3 -36.09 1.21 10.75
C PRO A 3 -35.42 -0.07 10.23
N SER A 4 -35.94 -0.66 9.15
CA SER A 4 -35.34 -1.82 8.49
C SER A 4 -34.10 -1.43 7.68
N TYR A 5 -34.14 -0.25 7.05
CA TYR A 5 -33.00 0.35 6.34
C TYR A 5 -31.80 0.50 7.29
N PHE A 6 -31.99 1.20 8.42
CA PHE A 6 -30.95 1.41 9.43
C PHE A 6 -30.54 0.13 10.15
N ARG A 7 -31.50 -0.75 10.47
CA ARG A 7 -31.18 -2.05 11.08
C ARG A 7 -30.26 -2.89 10.20
N SER A 8 -30.39 -2.79 8.87
CA SER A 8 -29.56 -3.60 7.97
C SER A 8 -28.07 -3.25 8.12
N GLY A 9 -27.73 -1.96 8.30
CA GLY A 9 -26.37 -1.43 8.32
C GLY A 9 -25.70 -1.32 6.94
N TRP A 10 -26.24 -1.99 5.91
CA TRP A 10 -25.67 -2.06 4.55
C TRP A 10 -26.28 -1.10 3.57
N ALA A 11 -27.51 -0.66 3.86
CA ALA A 11 -28.22 0.25 3.01
C ALA A 11 -27.46 1.57 2.82
N PHE A 12 -26.52 1.89 3.71
CA PHE A 12 -25.58 3.00 3.54
C PHE A 12 -24.57 2.79 2.41
N LEU A 13 -24.00 1.59 2.24
CA LEU A 13 -22.88 1.36 1.32
C LEU A 13 -23.33 1.06 -0.11
N ILE A 14 -24.52 0.47 -0.28
CA ILE A 14 -25.04 0.07 -1.60
C ILE A 14 -25.20 1.27 -2.56
N PRO A 15 -25.79 2.42 -2.15
CA PRO A 15 -25.90 3.59 -3.02
C PRO A 15 -24.56 4.12 -3.53
N TYR A 16 -23.52 4.14 -2.67
CA TYR A 16 -22.18 4.53 -3.09
C TYR A 16 -21.61 3.54 -4.12
N LEU A 17 -21.77 2.24 -3.88
CA LEU A 17 -21.28 1.21 -4.81
C LEU A 17 -21.97 1.31 -6.19
N VAL A 18 -23.28 1.52 -6.20
CA VAL A 18 -24.04 1.68 -7.44
C VAL A 18 -23.58 2.93 -8.20
N ALA A 19 -23.43 4.06 -7.52
CA ALA A 19 -22.90 5.28 -8.13
C ALA A 19 -21.48 5.05 -8.67
N TYR A 20 -20.60 4.41 -7.89
CA TYR A 20 -19.24 4.10 -8.31
C TYR A 20 -19.18 3.26 -9.59
N LEU A 21 -19.96 2.17 -9.64
CA LEU A 21 -20.01 1.29 -10.80
C LEU A 21 -20.63 1.95 -12.02
N LEU A 22 -21.65 2.78 -11.82
CA LEU A 22 -22.26 3.55 -12.90
C LEU A 22 -21.25 4.51 -13.54
N TYR A 23 -20.46 5.22 -12.73
CA TYR A 23 -19.43 6.13 -13.24
C TYR A 23 -18.26 5.38 -13.89
N ALA A 24 -17.90 4.21 -13.37
CA ALA A 24 -16.91 3.34 -14.01
C ALA A 24 -17.40 2.84 -15.37
N TRP A 25 -18.66 2.44 -15.47
CA TRP A 25 -19.25 1.91 -16.70
C TRP A 25 -19.44 2.98 -17.77
N LEU A 26 -19.97 4.15 -17.38
CA LEU A 26 -20.25 5.27 -18.29
C LEU A 26 -19.05 6.19 -18.53
N LYS A 27 -17.90 5.91 -17.89
CA LYS A 27 -16.67 6.70 -17.96
C LYS A 27 -16.88 8.19 -17.65
N TRP A 28 -17.79 8.47 -16.72
CA TRP A 28 -18.13 9.82 -16.29
C TRP A 28 -17.04 10.43 -15.39
N PRO A 29 -16.98 11.78 -15.31
CA PRO A 29 -15.93 12.46 -14.59
C PRO A 29 -15.96 12.18 -13.08
N VAL A 30 -14.79 11.99 -12.49
CA VAL A 30 -14.63 11.76 -11.05
C VAL A 30 -14.59 13.07 -10.26
N ASN A 31 -13.89 14.08 -10.79
CA ASN A 31 -13.67 15.39 -10.14
C ASN A 31 -14.20 16.55 -10.98
N ALA A 32 -14.50 17.66 -10.31
CA ALA A 32 -14.82 18.92 -10.99
C ALA A 32 -13.54 19.53 -11.59
N GLY A 33 -13.59 20.08 -12.80
CA GLY A 33 -12.46 20.78 -13.43
C GLY A 33 -11.44 19.91 -14.17
N ALA A 34 -11.51 18.59 -14.06
CA ALA A 34 -10.63 17.70 -14.83
C ALA A 34 -10.90 17.77 -16.36
N GLY A 35 -12.06 18.33 -16.75
CA GLY A 35 -12.50 18.52 -18.13
C GLY A 35 -12.34 19.93 -18.69
N GLU A 36 -11.54 20.83 -18.10
CA GLU A 36 -11.30 22.19 -18.66
C GLU A 36 -10.69 22.19 -20.07
N ARG A 37 -10.36 21.01 -20.64
CA ARG A 37 -10.11 20.85 -22.07
C ARG A 37 -11.03 19.79 -22.67
N GLY A 38 -12.18 20.20 -23.17
CA GLY A 38 -12.75 19.61 -24.38
C GLY A 38 -13.44 18.25 -24.24
N ILE A 39 -14.33 18.09 -23.27
CA ILE A 39 -15.53 17.25 -23.50
C ILE A 39 -16.76 18.11 -23.19
N GLU A 40 -16.94 19.18 -23.96
CA GLU A 40 -18.30 19.53 -24.34
C GLU A 40 -18.81 18.35 -25.16
N ASN A 41 -19.42 17.37 -24.49
CA ASN A 41 -20.28 16.45 -25.21
C ASN A 41 -21.25 17.33 -25.98
N GLU A 42 -21.30 17.15 -27.29
CA GLU A 42 -22.15 17.90 -28.24
C GLU A 42 -23.64 17.95 -27.82
N THR A 43 -24.03 17.15 -26.82
CA THR A 43 -25.36 17.07 -26.23
C THR A 43 -25.66 18.13 -25.16
N GLY A 44 -24.70 18.94 -24.71
CA GLY A 44 -24.92 20.00 -23.70
C GLY A 44 -25.41 19.51 -22.32
N THR A 45 -25.40 18.20 -22.06
CA THR A 45 -25.91 17.63 -20.82
C THR A 45 -24.86 17.70 -19.71
N TRP A 46 -25.11 18.53 -18.70
CA TRP A 46 -24.29 18.61 -17.49
C TRP A 46 -24.43 17.34 -16.66
N VAL A 47 -23.34 16.57 -16.55
CA VAL A 47 -23.26 15.38 -15.67
C VAL A 47 -22.45 15.77 -14.42
N PRO A 48 -23.01 15.65 -13.20
CA PRO A 48 -22.25 15.93 -11.99
C PRO A 48 -21.05 14.98 -11.87
N CYS A 49 -19.92 15.41 -11.33
CA CYS A 49 -18.81 14.49 -11.09
C CYS A 49 -19.11 13.53 -9.92
N LEU A 50 -18.41 12.39 -9.87
CA LEU A 50 -18.64 11.35 -8.86
C LEU A 50 -18.47 11.89 -7.43
N LEU A 51 -17.52 12.80 -7.23
CA LEU A 51 -17.27 13.44 -5.94
C LEU A 51 -18.51 14.20 -5.42
N HIS A 52 -19.19 14.97 -6.28
CA HIS A 52 -20.43 15.67 -5.92
C HIS A 52 -21.57 14.70 -5.59
N VAL A 53 -21.67 13.59 -6.33
CA VAL A 53 -22.65 12.54 -6.03
C VAL A 53 -22.38 11.94 -4.65
N TYR A 54 -21.13 11.66 -4.31
CA TYR A 54 -20.75 11.15 -2.99
C TYR A 54 -21.06 12.15 -1.87
N TRP A 55 -20.79 13.45 -2.06
CA TRP A 55 -21.18 14.49 -1.09
C TRP A 55 -22.69 14.54 -0.87
N THR A 56 -23.46 14.44 -1.95
CA THR A 56 -24.93 14.37 -1.88
C THR A 56 -25.37 13.14 -1.10
N LEU A 57 -24.78 11.97 -1.37
CA LEU A 57 -25.05 10.75 -0.63
C LEU A 57 -24.68 10.88 0.86
N HIS A 58 -23.55 11.51 1.20
CA HIS A 58 -23.17 11.77 2.60
C HIS A 58 -24.21 12.62 3.32
N ALA A 59 -24.66 13.70 2.69
CA ALA A 59 -25.69 14.57 3.25
C ALA A 59 -27.02 13.82 3.46
N ILE A 60 -27.47 13.04 2.47
CA ILE A 60 -28.68 12.21 2.57
C ILE A 60 -28.55 11.22 3.74
N HIS A 61 -27.42 10.51 3.85
CA HIS A 61 -27.21 9.54 4.92
C HIS A 61 -27.15 10.18 6.31
N LEU A 62 -26.56 11.37 6.42
CA LEU A 62 -26.52 12.13 7.68
C LEU A 62 -27.93 12.56 8.11
N ILE A 63 -28.75 13.07 7.19
CA ILE A 63 -30.15 13.45 7.45
C ILE A 63 -30.95 12.22 7.89
N LEU A 64 -30.86 11.12 7.11
CA LEU A 64 -31.56 9.89 7.45
C LEU A 64 -31.10 9.34 8.81
N GLY A 65 -29.79 9.45 9.13
CA GLY A 65 -29.20 9.06 10.41
C GLY A 65 -29.79 9.85 11.58
N GLY A 66 -29.88 11.17 11.45
CA GLY A 66 -30.54 12.03 12.43
C GLY A 66 -32.01 11.67 12.65
N ILE A 67 -32.73 11.39 11.56
CA ILE A 67 -34.14 10.94 11.62
C ILE A 67 -34.24 9.60 12.35
N ALA A 68 -33.39 8.62 12.02
CA ALA A 68 -33.38 7.31 12.66
C ALA A 68 -33.05 7.37 14.15
N LEU A 69 -32.07 8.19 14.53
CA LEU A 69 -31.70 8.43 15.92
C LEU A 69 -32.88 9.03 16.70
N ARG A 70 -33.57 10.02 16.13
CA ARG A 70 -34.77 10.63 16.71
C ARG A 70 -35.89 9.61 16.92
N PHE A 71 -36.14 8.73 15.94
CA PHE A 71 -37.16 7.69 16.06
C PHE A 71 -36.80 6.64 17.11
N TRP A 72 -35.54 6.19 17.13
CA TRP A 72 -35.05 5.25 18.15
C TRP A 72 -35.17 5.83 19.55
N TRP A 73 -34.84 7.12 19.72
CA TRP A 73 -35.02 7.85 20.97
C TRP A 73 -36.49 7.88 21.42
N LYS A 74 -37.40 8.28 20.52
CA LYS A 74 -38.85 8.34 20.81
C LYS A 74 -39.40 6.97 21.21
N ARG A 75 -39.04 5.90 20.49
CA ARG A 75 -39.51 4.54 20.77
C ARG A 75 -39.02 4.04 22.12
N THR A 76 -37.74 4.25 22.44
CA THR A 76 -37.17 3.86 23.74
C THR A 76 -37.84 4.59 24.90
N ALA A 77 -38.25 5.84 24.69
CA ALA A 77 -39.01 6.60 25.67
C ALA A 77 -40.46 6.08 25.86
N GLN A 78 -41.10 5.59 24.80
CA GLN A 78 -42.46 5.02 24.84
C GLN A 78 -42.49 3.64 25.53
N GLU A 79 -41.59 2.72 25.16
CA GLU A 79 -41.55 1.35 25.73
C GLU A 79 -41.41 1.35 27.27
N LYS A 80 -40.74 2.37 27.84
CA LYS A 80 -40.62 2.52 29.31
C LYS A 80 -41.83 3.19 29.96
N GLY A 81 -42.59 4.00 29.22
CA GLY A 81 -43.80 4.66 29.72
C GLY A 81 -44.96 3.67 29.89
N GLU A 82 -45.10 2.71 28.97
CA GLU A 82 -46.17 1.71 29.01
C GLU A 82 -45.91 0.62 30.06
N GLY A 83 -44.65 0.22 30.28
CA GLY A 83 -44.28 -0.75 31.30
C GLY A 83 -44.65 -0.31 32.73
N TYR A 84 -44.79 1.00 32.98
CA TYR A 84 -45.22 1.53 34.27
C TYR A 84 -46.75 1.65 34.41
N ARG A 85 -47.50 1.63 33.30
CA ARG A 85 -48.95 1.84 33.29
C ARG A 85 -49.75 0.52 33.25
N GLY A 86 -49.12 -0.61 32.90
CA GLY A 86 -49.79 -1.87 32.54
C GLY A 86 -49.92 -2.96 33.61
N LYS A 87 -49.55 -2.72 34.87
CA LYS A 87 -49.83 -3.68 35.98
C LYS A 87 -50.48 -3.00 37.18
N GLY A 88 -51.45 -2.13 36.91
CA GLY A 88 -52.50 -1.87 37.89
C GLY A 88 -53.32 -3.13 38.06
N GLY A 89 -52.85 -4.06 38.91
CA GLY A 89 -53.78 -4.93 39.62
C GLY A 89 -54.80 -4.04 40.34
N PRO A 90 -56.03 -4.54 40.55
CA PRO A 90 -57.08 -3.76 41.20
C PRO A 90 -56.54 -3.13 42.48
N LEU A 91 -56.66 -1.81 42.54
CA LEU A 91 -56.20 -0.97 43.64
C LEU A 91 -56.75 -1.56 44.95
N VAL A 92 -55.87 -2.14 45.76
CA VAL A 92 -56.11 -2.21 47.21
C VAL A 92 -56.05 -0.77 47.69
N SER A 93 -57.23 -0.17 47.84
CA SER A 93 -57.46 1.15 48.39
C SER A 93 -57.03 1.16 49.86
N GLY A 94 -55.76 1.44 50.12
CA GLY A 94 -55.29 1.53 51.50
C GLY A 94 -53.85 1.99 51.54
N ILE A 95 -53.67 3.25 51.92
CA ILE A 95 -52.39 3.85 52.34
C ILE A 95 -51.45 4.16 51.16
N GLN A 96 -51.66 5.33 50.54
CA GLN A 96 -50.58 6.00 49.81
C GLN A 96 -49.65 6.67 50.83
N PRO A 97 -48.39 6.23 50.98
CA PRO A 97 -47.41 7.01 51.71
C PRO A 97 -47.08 8.27 50.90
N SER A 98 -47.43 9.43 51.47
CA SER A 98 -47.12 10.76 50.96
C SER A 98 -45.62 11.05 51.12
N VAL A 99 -44.77 10.33 50.39
CA VAL A 99 -43.35 10.69 50.30
C VAL A 99 -43.22 11.67 49.14
N SER A 100 -43.38 12.95 49.45
CA SER A 100 -43.09 14.13 48.63
C SER A 100 -41.58 14.31 48.37
N GLY A 101 -40.86 13.21 48.16
CA GLY A 101 -39.46 13.25 47.75
C GLY A 101 -39.39 13.55 46.25
N LEU A 102 -38.71 14.64 45.88
CA LEU A 102 -38.46 15.07 44.50
C LEU A 102 -38.12 13.87 43.61
N ARG A 103 -39.10 13.38 42.86
CA ARG A 103 -38.81 12.46 41.75
C ARG A 103 -38.16 13.31 40.66
N PRO A 104 -36.94 12.96 40.21
CA PRO A 104 -36.33 13.69 39.11
C PRO A 104 -37.30 13.67 37.92
N PRO A 105 -37.42 14.79 37.19
CA PRO A 105 -38.37 14.88 36.10
C PRO A 105 -38.10 13.75 35.09
N PRO A 106 -39.13 13.12 34.52
CA PRO A 106 -39.00 11.94 33.66
C PRO A 106 -38.08 12.15 32.44
N THR A 107 -37.81 13.40 32.08
CA THR A 107 -36.80 13.81 31.10
C THR A 107 -35.38 13.42 31.50
N VAL A 108 -34.98 13.58 32.77
CA VAL A 108 -33.62 13.26 33.26
C VAL A 108 -33.39 11.75 33.25
N TYR A 109 -34.35 10.95 33.72
CA TYR A 109 -34.23 9.49 33.68
C TYR A 109 -34.16 8.94 32.24
N ARG A 110 -34.90 9.56 31.30
CA ARG A 110 -34.81 9.23 29.87
C ARG A 110 -33.41 9.52 29.32
N LEU A 111 -32.87 10.72 29.56
CA LEU A 111 -31.53 11.12 29.14
C LEU A 111 -30.45 10.17 29.68
N LEU A 112 -30.47 9.89 30.98
CA LEU A 112 -29.51 8.99 31.63
C LEU A 112 -29.58 7.57 31.05
N SER A 113 -30.80 7.05 30.84
CA SER A 113 -30.94 5.68 30.37
C SER A 113 -30.56 5.48 28.91
N THR A 114 -30.74 6.51 28.08
CA THR A 114 -30.26 6.45 26.70
C THR A 114 -28.75 6.70 26.62
N GLY A 115 -28.23 7.64 27.43
CA GLY A 115 -26.80 7.84 27.61
C GLY A 115 -26.11 6.52 27.97
N TYR A 116 -26.70 5.73 28.89
CA TYR A 116 -26.16 4.43 29.27
C TYR A 116 -26.12 3.39 28.13
N ARG A 117 -27.03 3.45 27.15
CA ARG A 117 -27.02 2.55 25.97
C ARG A 117 -26.02 3.01 24.90
N LEU A 118 -25.79 4.32 24.79
CA LEU A 118 -24.84 4.90 23.84
C LEU A 118 -23.41 4.87 24.38
N LEU A 119 -23.24 4.96 25.70
CA LEU A 119 -21.94 5.04 26.37
C LEU A 119 -20.98 3.91 25.94
N PRO A 120 -21.38 2.63 25.87
CA PRO A 120 -20.46 1.58 25.42
C PRO A 120 -19.98 1.79 23.98
N TRP A 121 -20.85 2.26 23.08
CA TRP A 121 -20.49 2.57 21.70
C TRP A 121 -19.63 3.83 21.58
N ALA A 122 -19.90 4.86 22.40
CA ALA A 122 -19.08 6.06 22.48
C ALA A 122 -17.69 5.75 23.04
N CYS A 123 -17.58 4.92 24.08
CA CYS A 123 -16.30 4.44 24.60
C CYS A 123 -15.55 3.61 23.55
N LEU A 124 -16.24 2.75 22.80
CA LEU A 124 -15.64 2.00 21.70
C LEU A 124 -15.18 2.93 20.55
N ALA A 125 -15.95 3.98 20.25
CA ALA A 125 -15.57 5.00 19.27
C ALA A 125 -14.32 5.76 19.72
N LEU A 126 -14.27 6.17 20.99
CA LEU A 126 -13.10 6.80 21.60
C LEU A 126 -11.90 5.87 21.56
N LEU A 127 -12.09 4.58 21.86
CA LEU A 127 -11.04 3.57 21.77
C LEU A 127 -10.45 3.47 20.36
N PHE A 128 -11.29 3.53 19.31
CA PHE A 128 -10.81 3.58 17.92
C PHE A 128 -10.28 4.95 17.50
N TRP A 129 -10.72 6.03 18.15
CA TRP A 129 -10.28 7.39 17.85
C TRP A 129 -8.89 7.69 18.41
N ILE A 130 -8.55 7.14 19.57
CA ILE A 130 -7.23 7.28 20.20
C ILE A 130 -6.18 6.94 19.12
N PRO A 131 -5.25 7.87 18.83
CA PRO A 131 -4.22 7.63 17.84
C PRO A 131 -3.31 6.47 18.29
N GLY A 132 -3.58 5.28 17.78
CA GLY A 132 -2.66 4.14 17.88
C GLY A 132 -1.47 4.31 16.95
N LEU A 133 -0.36 3.62 17.27
CA LEU A 133 0.92 3.62 16.54
C LEU A 133 0.74 3.85 15.03
N TYR A 134 1.28 4.98 14.59
CA TYR A 134 1.24 5.41 13.21
C TYR A 134 2.14 4.51 12.38
N LEU A 135 1.57 3.93 11.32
CA LEU A 135 2.24 3.86 10.03
C LEU A 135 3.67 3.29 10.06
N GLU A 136 3.85 2.03 10.49
CA GLU A 136 5.15 1.32 10.47
C GLU A 136 5.75 1.36 9.07
N TRP A 137 6.69 2.23 8.72
CA TRP A 137 7.21 2.27 7.34
C TRP A 137 8.10 1.04 7.04
N PRO A 138 8.08 0.45 5.82
CA PRO A 138 7.24 0.76 4.66
C PRO A 138 5.96 -0.09 4.67
N SER A 139 4.97 0.29 5.46
CA SER A 139 3.72 -0.48 5.53
C SER A 139 2.69 -0.04 4.48
N ASP A 140 1.81 -1.00 4.19
CA ASP A 140 0.54 -0.93 3.44
C ASP A 140 -0.33 0.35 3.64
N PRO A 141 -0.45 1.00 4.84
CA PRO A 141 -1.25 2.21 4.98
C PRO A 141 -0.75 3.42 4.18
N TRP A 142 0.56 3.57 3.94
CA TRP A 142 1.04 4.68 3.09
C TRP A 142 0.61 4.49 1.64
N GLU A 143 0.64 3.24 1.18
CA GLU A 143 0.13 2.88 -0.13
C GLU A 143 -1.40 3.09 -0.20
N HIS A 144 -2.14 2.84 0.89
CA HIS A 144 -3.56 3.19 0.96
C HIS A 144 -3.80 4.70 0.93
N LEU A 145 -3.03 5.49 1.68
CA LEU A 145 -3.10 6.96 1.63
C LEU A 145 -2.77 7.49 0.23
N ARG A 146 -1.72 6.94 -0.41
CA ARG A 146 -1.36 7.25 -1.79
C ARG A 146 -2.53 6.98 -2.73
N ARG A 147 -3.16 5.79 -2.67
CA ARG A 147 -4.34 5.44 -3.47
C ARG A 147 -5.53 6.37 -3.20
N ILE A 148 -5.76 6.77 -1.95
CA ILE A 148 -6.79 7.75 -1.60
C ILE A 148 -6.48 9.10 -2.27
N ASN A 149 -5.22 9.53 -2.24
CA ASN A 149 -4.79 10.81 -2.81
C ASN A 149 -4.66 10.80 -4.34
N GLU A 150 -4.41 9.64 -4.96
CA GLU A 150 -4.35 9.45 -6.41
C GLU A 150 -5.63 9.96 -7.09
N TRP A 151 -6.79 9.83 -6.42
CA TRP A 151 -8.05 10.34 -6.93
C TRP A 151 -8.08 11.84 -7.25
N HIS A 152 -7.23 12.68 -6.64
CA HIS A 152 -7.20 14.12 -6.94
C HIS A 152 -6.83 14.44 -8.40
N ILE A 153 -6.08 13.56 -9.05
CA ILE A 153 -5.51 13.82 -10.38
C ILE A 153 -6.18 13.01 -11.48
N LEU A 154 -7.17 12.17 -11.15
CA LEU A 154 -7.82 11.27 -12.09
C LEU A 154 -9.11 11.87 -12.64
N GLU A 155 -9.32 11.64 -13.92
CA GLU A 155 -10.51 12.09 -14.64
C GLU A 155 -11.62 11.04 -14.59
N GLN A 156 -11.26 9.75 -14.65
CA GLN A 156 -12.19 8.62 -14.74
C GLN A 156 -11.92 7.59 -13.65
N VAL A 157 -12.95 6.84 -13.26
CA VAL A 157 -12.84 5.80 -12.23
C VAL A 157 -11.80 4.74 -12.61
N THR A 158 -11.86 4.27 -13.86
CA THR A 158 -11.01 3.21 -14.41
C THR A 158 -9.54 3.61 -14.58
N ALA A 159 -9.22 4.91 -14.49
CA ALA A 159 -7.85 5.41 -14.56
C ALA A 159 -7.07 5.18 -13.26
N HIS A 160 -7.75 4.87 -12.16
CA HIS A 160 -7.11 4.61 -10.86
C HIS A 160 -6.38 3.27 -10.85
N SER A 161 -5.16 3.24 -10.30
CA SER A 161 -4.30 2.05 -10.19
C SER A 161 -4.97 0.86 -9.48
N SER A 162 -5.99 1.13 -8.67
CA SER A 162 -6.82 0.14 -7.98
C SER A 162 -8.31 0.44 -8.14
N TRP A 163 -8.77 0.78 -9.34
CA TRP A 163 -10.18 1.15 -9.59
C TRP A 163 -11.18 0.03 -9.22
N THR A 164 -10.76 -1.24 -9.22
CA THR A 164 -11.60 -2.35 -8.76
C THR A 164 -11.81 -2.36 -7.24
N LYS A 165 -11.19 -1.42 -6.50
CA LYS A 165 -11.29 -1.23 -5.05
C LYS A 165 -12.03 0.05 -4.73
N SER A 166 -13.36 0.01 -4.79
CA SER A 166 -14.24 1.18 -4.63
C SER A 166 -14.06 1.88 -3.27
N SER A 167 -13.59 1.15 -2.25
CA SER A 167 -13.33 1.67 -0.91
C SER A 167 -12.39 2.86 -0.88
N TYR A 168 -11.46 3.02 -1.84
CA TYR A 168 -10.50 4.14 -1.77
C TYR A 168 -11.14 5.48 -2.13
N PHE A 169 -12.21 5.44 -2.94
CA PHE A 169 -12.94 6.64 -3.30
C PHE A 169 -13.82 7.16 -2.15
N LEU A 170 -14.31 6.27 -1.28
CA LEU A 170 -15.13 6.65 -0.14
C LEU A 170 -14.42 7.60 0.87
N PRO A 171 -13.23 7.29 1.42
CA PRO A 171 -12.47 8.23 2.24
C PRO A 171 -11.97 9.41 1.42
N TYR A 172 -11.61 9.24 0.14
CA TYR A 172 -11.27 10.38 -0.72
C TYR A 172 -12.42 11.39 -0.80
N SER A 173 -13.67 10.94 -0.94
CA SER A 173 -14.81 11.85 -0.97
C SER A 173 -15.01 12.64 0.32
N LEU A 174 -14.48 12.15 1.45
CA LEU A 174 -14.50 12.84 2.74
C LEU A 174 -13.30 13.77 2.91
N THR A 175 -12.14 13.44 2.33
CA THR A 175 -10.88 14.12 2.64
C THR A 175 -10.27 14.89 1.47
N GLY A 176 -10.76 14.72 0.25
CA GLY A 176 -10.18 15.25 -0.99
C GLY A 176 -10.24 16.78 -1.13
N HIS A 177 -10.83 17.49 -0.17
CA HIS A 177 -10.80 18.94 -0.07
C HIS A 177 -9.79 19.45 0.97
N THR A 178 -9.08 18.54 1.64
CA THR A 178 -8.12 18.84 2.71
C THR A 178 -6.78 18.16 2.45
N THR A 179 -5.71 18.73 2.96
CA THR A 179 -4.38 18.13 3.00
C THR A 179 -3.83 18.18 4.43
N GLY A 180 -2.65 17.64 4.65
CA GLY A 180 -1.91 17.78 5.91
C GLY A 180 -2.56 17.06 7.09
N LEU A 181 -2.40 17.66 8.27
CA LEU A 181 -2.95 17.16 9.52
C LEU A 181 -4.49 17.12 9.52
N ALA A 182 -5.14 18.04 8.81
CA ALA A 182 -6.60 18.06 8.68
C ALA A 182 -7.10 16.82 7.93
N GLN A 183 -6.44 16.46 6.82
CA GLN A 183 -6.73 15.22 6.10
C GLN A 183 -6.55 13.99 6.99
N LEU A 184 -5.45 13.92 7.75
CA LEU A 184 -5.23 12.81 8.68
C LEU A 184 -6.30 12.73 9.78
N SER A 185 -6.77 13.85 10.31
CA SER A 185 -7.86 13.89 11.29
C SER A 185 -9.18 13.37 10.70
N LEU A 186 -9.52 13.77 9.47
CA LEU A 186 -10.71 13.26 8.77
C LEU A 186 -10.59 11.77 8.42
N LEU A 187 -9.38 11.29 8.09
CA LEU A 187 -9.13 9.87 7.92
C LEU A 187 -9.30 9.08 9.23
N ASN A 188 -9.01 9.68 10.38
CA ASN A 188 -9.28 9.06 11.68
C ASN A 188 -10.78 8.94 11.91
N PHE A 189 -11.55 9.98 11.57
CA PHE A 189 -13.00 9.93 11.62
C PHE A 189 -13.57 8.84 10.72
N TYR A 190 -13.07 8.74 9.48
CA TYR A 190 -13.44 7.66 8.57
C TYR A 190 -13.10 6.28 9.15
N TYR A 191 -11.85 6.10 9.59
CA TYR A 191 -11.35 4.87 10.21
C TYR A 191 -12.25 4.43 11.38
N THR A 192 -12.48 5.32 12.35
CA THR A 192 -13.34 5.06 13.52
C THR A 192 -14.75 4.67 13.07
N SER A 193 -15.32 5.37 12.10
CA SER A 193 -16.66 5.10 11.58
C SER A 193 -16.77 3.70 10.96
N VAL A 194 -15.78 3.29 10.17
CA VAL A 194 -15.78 1.97 9.52
C VAL A 194 -15.52 0.85 10.54
N CYS A 195 -14.64 1.07 11.53
CA CYS A 195 -14.43 0.14 12.64
C CYS A 195 -15.70 -0.03 13.51
N LEU A 196 -16.44 1.04 13.76
CA LEU A 196 -17.74 0.97 14.42
C LEU A 196 -18.78 0.22 13.58
N LEU A 197 -18.76 0.42 12.26
CA LEU A 197 -19.66 -0.31 11.37
C LEU A 197 -19.34 -1.81 11.37
N LEU A 198 -18.07 -2.19 11.31
CA LEU A 198 -17.66 -3.59 11.44
C LEU A 198 -18.07 -4.15 12.81
N SER A 199 -17.82 -3.40 13.88
CA SER A 199 -18.22 -3.72 15.25
C SER A 199 -19.71 -3.99 15.37
N TRP A 200 -20.52 -3.14 14.75
CA TRP A 200 -21.97 -3.30 14.68
C TRP A 200 -22.36 -4.62 14.02
N GLN A 201 -21.64 -5.05 12.97
CA GLN A 201 -21.96 -6.29 12.27
C GLN A 201 -21.57 -7.53 13.05
N TYR A 202 -20.45 -7.50 13.77
CA TYR A 202 -20.10 -8.57 14.71
C TYR A 202 -21.06 -8.65 15.89
N TYR A 203 -21.46 -7.52 16.46
CA TYR A 203 -22.51 -7.46 17.47
C TYR A 203 -23.80 -8.10 16.93
N ARG A 204 -24.20 -7.75 15.71
CA ARG A 204 -25.38 -8.32 15.06
C ARG A 204 -25.24 -9.81 14.73
N LEU A 205 -24.06 -10.27 14.34
CA LEU A 205 -23.78 -11.69 14.15
C LEU A 205 -23.97 -12.46 15.46
N ALA A 206 -23.41 -11.98 16.57
CA ALA A 206 -23.61 -12.57 17.89
C ALA A 206 -25.09 -12.64 18.29
N ARG A 207 -25.86 -11.58 18.00
CA ARG A 207 -27.32 -11.56 18.22
C ARG A 207 -28.04 -12.60 17.36
N ALA A 208 -27.65 -12.78 16.10
CA ALA A 208 -28.23 -13.77 15.19
C ALA A 208 -27.96 -15.21 15.66
N VAL A 209 -26.82 -15.43 16.30
CA VAL A 209 -26.43 -16.71 16.92
C VAL A 209 -27.14 -16.98 18.25
N GLY A 210 -27.83 -15.98 18.82
CA GLY A 210 -28.69 -16.13 20.00
C GLY A 210 -28.11 -15.57 21.30
N LEU A 211 -26.94 -14.92 21.27
CA LEU A 211 -26.40 -14.25 22.45
C LEU A 211 -27.30 -13.09 22.90
N SER A 212 -27.38 -12.84 24.20
CA SER A 212 -28.04 -11.65 24.77
C SER A 212 -27.37 -10.34 24.31
N GLU A 213 -28.04 -9.19 24.44
CA GLU A 213 -27.46 -7.88 24.08
C GLU A 213 -26.13 -7.63 24.80
N ARG A 214 -26.10 -7.87 26.11
CA ARG A 214 -24.89 -7.72 26.92
C ARG A 214 -23.79 -8.69 26.50
N ALA A 215 -24.10 -9.97 26.33
CA ALA A 215 -23.12 -10.97 25.91
C ALA A 215 -22.60 -10.71 24.48
N SER A 216 -23.44 -10.19 23.59
CA SER A 216 -23.04 -9.81 22.23
C SER A 216 -22.09 -8.62 22.24
N PHE A 217 -22.29 -7.66 23.15
CA PHE A 217 -21.37 -6.54 23.33
C PHE A 217 -20.06 -6.98 23.99
N VAL A 218 -20.09 -7.91 24.95
CA VAL A 218 -18.88 -8.52 25.52
C VAL A 218 -18.09 -9.27 24.45
N PHE A 219 -18.76 -10.05 23.60
CA PHE A 219 -18.14 -10.67 22.43
C PHE A 219 -17.49 -9.64 21.51
N LEU A 220 -18.20 -8.54 21.21
CA LEU A 220 -17.63 -7.46 20.41
C LEU A 220 -16.39 -6.84 21.07
N LEU A 221 -16.45 -6.51 22.35
CA LEU A 221 -15.35 -5.89 23.07
C LEU A 221 -14.14 -6.80 23.12
N LEU A 222 -14.35 -8.08 23.43
CA LEU A 222 -13.32 -9.10 23.35
C LEU A 222 -12.76 -9.22 21.93
N ASN A 223 -13.62 -9.22 20.91
CA ASN A 223 -13.15 -9.28 19.53
C ASN A 223 -12.39 -8.02 19.09
N ALA A 224 -12.70 -6.86 19.65
CA ALA A 224 -11.94 -5.63 19.39
C ALA A 224 -10.59 -5.60 20.15
N LEU A 225 -10.57 -6.06 21.41
CA LEU A 225 -9.41 -5.95 22.31
C LEU A 225 -8.44 -7.13 22.24
N THR A 226 -8.95 -8.36 22.15
CA THR A 226 -8.18 -9.59 22.35
C THR A 226 -8.22 -10.52 21.14
N PHE A 227 -9.36 -10.63 20.45
CA PHE A 227 -9.57 -11.61 19.36
C PHE A 227 -9.55 -11.01 17.96
N GLY A 228 -9.21 -9.72 17.83
CA GLY A 228 -9.31 -9.04 16.55
C GLY A 228 -8.60 -9.85 15.49
N ASN A 229 -9.32 -10.19 14.44
CA ASN A 229 -8.70 -10.43 13.14
C ASN A 229 -7.79 -9.25 12.82
N ASN A 230 -6.75 -9.42 11.98
CA ASN A 230 -5.91 -8.30 11.57
C ASN A 230 -6.76 -7.05 11.18
N ILE A 231 -7.96 -7.28 10.62
CA ILE A 231 -8.97 -6.27 10.25
C ILE A 231 -9.53 -5.40 11.41
N PHE A 232 -9.61 -5.91 12.65
CA PHE A 232 -10.01 -5.13 13.85
C PHE A 232 -8.81 -4.50 14.58
N SER A 233 -7.64 -4.43 13.93
CA SER A 233 -6.46 -3.90 14.59
C SER A 233 -6.54 -2.40 14.83
N PHE A 234 -5.92 -1.94 15.93
CA PHE A 234 -5.54 -0.55 16.16
C PHE A 234 -4.56 0.00 15.12
N TYR A 235 -4.00 -0.86 14.27
CA TYR A 235 -3.31 -0.41 13.07
C TYR A 235 -4.30 0.22 12.10
N ARG A 236 -4.21 1.55 11.95
CA ARG A 236 -5.06 2.35 11.05
C ARG A 236 -5.14 1.82 9.62
N TYR A 237 -4.15 1.05 9.17
CA TYR A 237 -4.13 0.56 7.81
C TYR A 237 -5.34 -0.26 7.43
N TYR A 238 -5.88 -1.12 8.31
CA TYR A 238 -7.03 -1.92 7.93
C TYR A 238 -8.29 -1.09 7.74
N GLY A 239 -8.48 -0.03 8.52
CA GLY A 239 -9.64 0.85 8.31
C GLY A 239 -9.49 1.76 7.09
N LEU A 240 -8.27 2.04 6.62
CA LEU A 240 -8.01 2.67 5.32
C LEU A 240 -8.01 1.67 4.16
N SER A 241 -7.79 0.38 4.45
CA SER A 241 -7.75 -0.70 3.48
C SER A 241 -9.14 -1.00 2.95
N SER A 242 -9.20 -1.49 1.73
CA SER A 242 -10.42 -2.07 1.16
C SER A 242 -10.88 -3.32 1.92
N SER A 243 -9.94 -3.99 2.62
CA SER A 243 -10.20 -5.24 3.35
C SER A 243 -11.30 -5.12 4.41
N ILE A 244 -11.40 -3.97 5.10
CA ILE A 244 -12.42 -3.80 6.14
C ILE A 244 -13.82 -3.80 5.54
N LEU A 245 -14.07 -3.08 4.43
CA LEU A 245 -15.38 -3.04 3.79
C LEU A 245 -15.78 -4.43 3.25
N ALA A 246 -14.81 -5.18 2.73
CA ALA A 246 -15.02 -6.56 2.32
C ALA A 246 -15.40 -7.46 3.51
N GLN A 247 -14.73 -7.31 4.66
CA GLN A 247 -15.08 -8.07 5.87
C GLN A 247 -16.44 -7.68 6.44
N ILE A 248 -16.79 -6.39 6.39
CA ILE A 248 -18.14 -5.89 6.71
C ILE A 248 -19.09 -6.72 5.81
N GLY A 249 -18.95 -6.67 4.48
CA GLY A 249 -19.76 -7.46 3.55
C GLY A 249 -19.82 -8.98 3.83
N ALA A 250 -18.70 -9.61 4.18
CA ALA A 250 -18.65 -11.04 4.46
C ALA A 250 -19.41 -11.46 5.74
N ILE A 251 -19.25 -10.69 6.82
CA ILE A 251 -19.97 -10.92 8.08
C ILE A 251 -21.47 -10.65 7.90
N ALA A 252 -21.83 -9.67 7.07
CA ALA A 252 -23.20 -9.41 6.65
C ALA A 252 -23.90 -10.64 6.10
N LEU A 253 -23.26 -11.23 5.09
CA LEU A 253 -23.78 -12.34 4.29
C LEU A 253 -24.00 -13.55 5.20
N THR A 254 -23.01 -13.84 6.03
CA THR A 254 -23.09 -14.91 7.02
C THR A 254 -24.25 -14.67 8.00
N ARG A 255 -24.37 -13.47 8.57
CA ARG A 255 -25.48 -13.11 9.48
C ARG A 255 -26.85 -13.27 8.81
N ILE A 256 -27.02 -12.73 7.59
CA ILE A 256 -28.30 -12.79 6.86
C ILE A 256 -28.67 -14.25 6.56
N THR A 257 -27.69 -15.08 6.25
CA THR A 257 -27.88 -16.52 6.03
C THR A 257 -28.35 -17.22 7.32
N ILE A 258 -27.75 -16.90 8.47
CA ILE A 258 -28.22 -17.40 9.79
C ILE A 258 -29.65 -16.96 10.06
N GLU A 259 -29.98 -15.69 9.81
CA GLU A 259 -31.33 -15.18 10.05
C GLU A 259 -32.37 -15.83 9.12
N ALA A 260 -32.01 -16.08 7.86
CA ALA A 260 -32.87 -16.74 6.89
C ALA A 260 -33.15 -18.20 7.23
N LEU A 261 -32.11 -18.97 7.62
CA LEU A 261 -32.23 -20.39 7.95
C LEU A 261 -32.68 -20.62 9.41
N GLY A 262 -32.30 -19.74 10.34
CA GLY A 262 -32.61 -19.83 11.76
C GLY A 262 -34.06 -19.51 12.11
N ALA A 263 -34.72 -18.61 11.36
CA ALA A 263 -36.11 -18.23 11.59
C ALA A 263 -37.10 -19.42 11.47
N GLN A 264 -36.73 -20.46 10.73
CA GLN A 264 -37.56 -21.66 10.56
C GLN A 264 -37.68 -22.49 11.85
N GLY A 265 -36.71 -22.39 12.78
CA GLY A 265 -36.64 -23.27 13.94
C GLY A 265 -37.69 -23.04 15.05
N LYS A 266 -38.45 -21.94 15.03
CA LYS A 266 -39.40 -21.61 16.11
C LYS A 266 -40.85 -22.05 15.84
N GLN A 267 -41.17 -22.55 14.64
CA GLN A 267 -42.56 -22.82 14.24
C GLN A 267 -42.80 -24.20 13.60
N VAL A 268 -41.79 -25.06 13.49
CA VAL A 268 -41.97 -26.35 12.80
C VAL A 268 -42.46 -27.40 13.80
N THR A 269 -43.78 -27.63 13.79
CA THR A 269 -44.37 -28.90 14.19
C THR A 269 -43.72 -30.03 13.38
N PRO A 270 -43.42 -31.20 13.97
CA PRO A 270 -42.70 -32.28 13.30
C PRO A 270 -43.38 -32.63 11.96
N PRO A 271 -42.65 -32.59 10.83
CA PRO A 271 -43.26 -32.78 9.52
C PRO A 271 -43.79 -34.20 9.37
N SER A 272 -45.01 -34.33 8.84
CA SER A 272 -45.52 -35.60 8.30
C SER A 272 -44.53 -36.14 7.24
N THR A 273 -44.31 -37.45 7.24
CA THR A 273 -43.23 -38.28 6.67
C THR A 273 -42.83 -38.13 5.17
N GLY A 274 -43.27 -37.10 4.45
CA GLY A 274 -43.00 -36.96 3.00
C GLY A 274 -41.72 -36.20 2.63
N TYR A 275 -40.95 -36.72 1.66
CA TYR A 275 -39.77 -36.06 1.05
C TYR A 275 -40.06 -34.65 0.47
N ARG A 276 -41.29 -34.37 0.01
CA ARG A 276 -41.65 -33.01 -0.44
C ARG A 276 -41.74 -32.02 0.72
N SER A 277 -42.13 -32.47 1.91
CA SER A 277 -42.13 -31.66 3.15
C SER A 277 -40.71 -31.33 3.60
N LEU A 278 -39.76 -32.25 3.36
CA LEU A 278 -38.33 -32.01 3.57
C LEU A 278 -37.84 -30.83 2.73
N VAL A 279 -37.99 -30.89 1.41
CA VAL A 279 -37.44 -29.87 0.51
C VAL A 279 -38.09 -28.50 0.79
N ARG A 280 -39.40 -28.49 1.08
CA ARG A 280 -40.12 -27.25 1.41
C ARG A 280 -39.75 -26.66 2.76
N SER A 281 -39.32 -27.49 3.73
CA SER A 281 -38.82 -27.01 5.03
C SER A 281 -37.37 -26.55 4.97
N LEU A 282 -36.57 -27.05 4.02
CA LEU A 282 -35.20 -26.57 3.77
C LEU A 282 -35.16 -25.23 3.03
N LEU A 283 -36.14 -24.95 2.16
CA LEU A 283 -36.16 -23.70 1.41
C LEU A 283 -36.70 -22.55 2.27
N PRO A 284 -36.01 -21.39 2.31
CA PRO A 284 -36.57 -20.18 2.89
C PRO A 284 -37.91 -19.85 2.25
N THR A 285 -38.79 -19.13 2.97
CA THR A 285 -40.00 -18.58 2.34
C THR A 285 -39.62 -17.78 1.09
N PRO A 286 -40.43 -17.75 0.02
CA PRO A 286 -40.09 -17.02 -1.22
C PRO A 286 -39.68 -15.56 -0.97
N ALA A 287 -40.33 -14.90 -0.01
CA ALA A 287 -39.99 -13.54 0.41
C ALA A 287 -38.62 -13.44 1.11
N SER A 288 -38.26 -14.43 1.94
CA SER A 288 -36.92 -14.53 2.55
C SER A 288 -35.86 -14.88 1.51
N LEU A 289 -36.19 -15.73 0.53
CA LEU A 289 -35.29 -16.10 -0.57
C LEU A 289 -34.99 -14.89 -1.46
N LEU A 290 -36.00 -14.14 -1.87
CA LEU A 290 -35.81 -12.93 -2.68
C LEU A 290 -34.94 -11.89 -1.93
N LYS A 291 -35.20 -11.70 -0.63
CA LYS A 291 -34.37 -10.82 0.22
C LYS A 291 -32.93 -11.35 0.34
N LEU A 292 -32.76 -12.65 0.50
CA LEU A 292 -31.44 -13.28 0.56
C LEU A 292 -30.72 -13.08 -0.77
N CYS A 293 -31.33 -13.38 -1.91
CA CYS A 293 -30.74 -13.19 -3.24
C CYS A 293 -30.34 -11.73 -3.49
N ALA A 294 -31.25 -10.77 -3.25
CA ALA A 294 -30.97 -9.36 -3.47
C ALA A 294 -29.83 -8.85 -2.57
N CYS A 295 -29.86 -9.17 -1.27
CA CYS A 295 -28.79 -8.82 -0.34
C CYS A 295 -27.48 -9.51 -0.72
N THR A 296 -27.53 -10.78 -1.13
CA THR A 296 -26.35 -11.56 -1.48
C THR A 296 -25.66 -10.98 -2.70
N CYS A 297 -26.38 -10.64 -3.77
CA CYS A 297 -25.78 -10.00 -4.94
C CYS A 297 -25.10 -8.68 -4.59
N ALA A 298 -25.79 -7.78 -3.88
CA ALA A 298 -25.25 -6.48 -3.52
C ALA A 298 -24.04 -6.57 -2.58
N LEU A 299 -24.09 -7.43 -1.57
CA LEU A 299 -23.01 -7.61 -0.60
C LEU A 299 -21.84 -8.37 -1.20
N SER A 300 -22.07 -9.33 -2.09
CA SER A 300 -20.99 -10.00 -2.84
C SER A 300 -20.31 -9.01 -3.77
N ALA A 301 -21.04 -8.13 -4.46
CA ALA A 301 -20.44 -7.07 -5.27
C ALA A 301 -19.60 -6.13 -4.40
N LEU A 302 -20.14 -5.66 -3.26
CA LEU A 302 -19.39 -4.85 -2.30
C LEU A 302 -18.13 -5.57 -1.81
N THR A 303 -18.23 -6.87 -1.53
CA THR A 303 -17.12 -7.65 -1.01
C THR A 303 -16.05 -7.84 -2.09
N ALA A 304 -16.44 -8.23 -3.30
CA ALA A 304 -15.55 -8.45 -4.43
C ALA A 304 -14.79 -7.18 -4.85
N LEU A 305 -15.52 -6.06 -4.97
CA LEU A 305 -15.00 -4.75 -5.38
C LEU A 305 -14.23 -4.03 -4.27
N ASN A 306 -13.94 -4.70 -3.18
CA ASN A 306 -13.06 -4.18 -2.15
C ASN A 306 -11.95 -5.18 -1.88
N HIS A 307 -12.28 -6.46 -1.70
CA HIS A 307 -11.29 -7.49 -1.53
C HIS A 307 -11.86 -8.86 -1.92
N ILE A 308 -11.35 -9.46 -3.01
CA ILE A 308 -11.88 -10.74 -3.52
C ILE A 308 -11.87 -11.87 -2.47
N GLN A 309 -10.86 -11.89 -1.59
CA GLN A 309 -10.80 -12.83 -0.46
C GLN A 309 -11.97 -12.73 0.51
N GLY A 310 -12.59 -11.55 0.63
CA GLY A 310 -13.81 -11.39 1.40
C GLY A 310 -14.91 -12.33 0.90
N LEU A 311 -14.97 -12.65 -0.40
CA LEU A 311 -15.92 -13.64 -0.93
C LEU A 311 -15.61 -15.04 -0.42
N GLY A 312 -14.34 -15.42 -0.33
CA GLY A 312 -13.92 -16.69 0.25
C GLY A 312 -14.33 -16.79 1.72
N ILE A 313 -14.08 -15.72 2.49
CA ILE A 313 -14.50 -15.59 3.89
C ILE A 313 -16.03 -15.71 4.02
N ALA A 314 -16.78 -15.00 3.18
CA ALA A 314 -18.24 -15.05 3.16
C ALA A 314 -18.76 -16.44 2.80
N GLY A 315 -18.15 -17.06 1.78
CA GLY A 315 -18.49 -18.41 1.31
C GLY A 315 -18.28 -19.46 2.39
N LEU A 316 -17.14 -19.43 3.10
CA LEU A 316 -16.88 -20.31 4.24
C LEU A 316 -17.87 -20.09 5.39
N GLY A 317 -18.22 -18.83 5.68
CA GLY A 317 -19.24 -18.49 6.67
C GLY A 317 -20.62 -19.03 6.29
N ILE A 318 -21.06 -18.84 5.05
CA ILE A 318 -22.32 -19.38 4.52
C ILE A 318 -22.33 -20.91 4.58
N LEU A 319 -21.24 -21.55 4.12
CA LEU A 319 -21.09 -23.01 4.13
C LEU A 319 -21.23 -23.57 5.55
N ALA A 320 -20.60 -22.94 6.54
CA ALA A 320 -20.73 -23.34 7.94
C ALA A 320 -22.18 -23.29 8.44
N VAL A 321 -22.94 -22.25 8.04
CA VAL A 321 -24.35 -22.11 8.42
C VAL A 321 -25.22 -23.15 7.71
N VAL A 322 -24.92 -23.47 6.45
CA VAL A 322 -25.59 -24.55 5.71
C VAL A 322 -25.34 -25.90 6.39
N PHE A 323 -24.10 -26.23 6.75
CA PHE A 323 -23.77 -27.46 7.47
C PHE A 323 -24.50 -27.56 8.81
N TRP A 324 -24.51 -26.49 9.59
CA TRP A 324 -25.29 -26.41 10.82
C TRP A 324 -26.78 -26.69 10.58
N SER A 325 -27.37 -26.05 9.56
CA SER A 325 -28.79 -26.19 9.23
C SER A 325 -29.15 -27.62 8.80
N LEU A 326 -28.30 -28.28 8.01
CA LEU A 326 -28.48 -29.66 7.57
C LEU A 326 -28.42 -30.64 8.76
N ILE A 327 -27.47 -30.45 9.67
CA ILE A 327 -27.24 -31.35 10.80
C ILE A 327 -28.28 -31.14 11.91
N LYS A 328 -28.77 -29.91 12.08
CA LYS A 328 -29.92 -29.61 12.95
C LYS A 328 -31.12 -30.48 12.66
N TRP A 329 -31.29 -30.86 11.41
CA TRP A 329 -32.44 -31.63 10.96
C TRP A 329 -32.23 -33.14 11.15
N LYS A 330 -31.05 -33.69 10.81
CA LYS A 330 -30.70 -35.11 11.04
C LYS A 330 -29.23 -35.27 11.43
N ARG A 331 -28.97 -35.85 12.60
CA ARG A 331 -27.59 -36.20 13.05
C ARG A 331 -26.86 -37.11 12.06
N ALA A 332 -27.59 -38.03 11.39
CA ALA A 332 -27.03 -38.89 10.35
C ALA A 332 -26.48 -38.12 9.13
N ALA A 333 -26.92 -36.88 8.90
CA ALA A 333 -26.41 -36.03 7.82
C ALA A 333 -24.92 -35.71 8.01
N PHE A 334 -24.41 -35.73 9.25
CA PHE A 334 -22.99 -35.54 9.53
C PHE A 334 -22.12 -36.63 8.89
N GLY A 335 -22.53 -37.91 9.03
CA GLY A 335 -21.82 -39.03 8.43
C GLY A 335 -21.79 -38.95 6.90
N TRP A 336 -22.95 -38.64 6.29
CA TRP A 336 -23.02 -38.43 4.85
C TRP A 336 -22.17 -37.26 4.37
N LEU A 337 -22.17 -36.15 5.11
CA LEU A 337 -21.33 -35.00 4.79
C LEU A 337 -19.84 -35.36 4.82
N ALA A 338 -19.39 -36.10 5.84
CA ALA A 338 -18.02 -36.58 5.93
C ALA A 338 -17.65 -37.50 4.75
N VAL A 339 -18.53 -38.43 4.37
CA VAL A 339 -18.34 -39.30 3.20
C VAL A 339 -18.24 -38.48 1.91
N VAL A 340 -19.13 -37.51 1.69
CA VAL A 340 -19.09 -36.64 0.51
C VAL A 340 -17.80 -35.83 0.44
N ILE A 341 -17.38 -35.22 1.56
CA ILE A 341 -16.12 -34.46 1.66
C ILE A 341 -14.91 -35.35 1.35
N LEU A 342 -14.88 -36.58 1.86
CA LEU A 342 -13.82 -37.54 1.58
C LEU A 342 -13.81 -37.95 0.11
N LEU A 343 -14.96 -38.31 -0.47
CA LEU A 343 -15.08 -38.70 -1.87
C LEU A 343 -14.66 -37.56 -2.81
N LEU A 344 -15.09 -36.32 -2.53
CA LEU A 344 -14.66 -35.14 -3.28
C LEU A 344 -13.15 -34.92 -3.17
N SER A 345 -12.58 -35.07 -1.98
CA SER A 345 -11.12 -34.95 -1.78
C SER A 345 -10.34 -36.00 -2.56
N VAL A 346 -10.76 -37.26 -2.51
CA VAL A 346 -10.16 -38.36 -3.28
C VAL A 346 -10.28 -38.10 -4.77
N ALA A 347 -11.47 -37.73 -5.24
CA ALA A 347 -11.71 -37.39 -6.64
C ALA A 347 -10.82 -36.24 -7.11
N THR A 348 -10.68 -35.17 -6.32
CA THR A 348 -9.76 -34.07 -6.63
C THR A 348 -8.33 -34.55 -6.76
N VAL A 349 -7.81 -35.34 -5.81
CA VAL A 349 -6.42 -35.83 -5.86
C VAL A 349 -6.18 -36.77 -7.05
N LEU A 350 -7.16 -37.60 -7.41
CA LEU A 350 -7.05 -38.56 -8.51
C LEU A 350 -7.22 -37.92 -9.90
N PHE A 351 -8.11 -36.93 -10.04
CA PHE A 351 -8.53 -36.40 -11.34
C PHE A 351 -7.97 -35.01 -11.68
N ILE A 352 -7.42 -34.25 -10.72
CA ILE A 352 -6.74 -32.99 -11.07
C ILE A 352 -5.44 -33.32 -11.82
N PRO A 353 -5.21 -32.78 -13.03
CA PRO A 353 -4.00 -33.04 -13.78
C PRO A 353 -2.76 -32.63 -12.97
N ARG A 354 -1.71 -33.46 -12.97
CA ARG A 354 -0.51 -33.25 -12.13
C ARG A 354 0.18 -31.91 -12.33
N GLN A 355 0.07 -31.31 -13.53
CA GLN A 355 0.58 -29.97 -13.83
C GLN A 355 -0.10 -28.85 -13.03
N TYR A 356 -1.30 -29.11 -12.50
CA TYR A 356 -2.02 -28.23 -11.58
C TYR A 356 -1.88 -28.67 -10.13
N LEU A 357 -1.07 -29.69 -9.82
CA LEU A 357 -0.70 -29.90 -8.42
C LEU A 357 0.28 -28.80 -8.05
N PRO A 358 0.11 -28.15 -6.89
CA PRO A 358 1.02 -27.11 -6.47
C PRO A 358 2.45 -27.65 -6.43
N ASN A 359 3.42 -26.84 -6.87
CA ASN A 359 4.82 -27.23 -6.96
C ASN A 359 5.28 -27.97 -5.68
N SER A 360 6.20 -28.93 -5.85
CA SER A 360 6.86 -29.65 -4.73
C SER A 360 7.41 -28.70 -3.66
N GLU A 361 7.71 -27.45 -4.03
CA GLU A 361 8.04 -26.35 -3.13
C GLU A 361 7.02 -26.14 -2.00
N LEU A 362 5.71 -26.15 -2.25
CA LEU A 362 4.71 -25.92 -1.19
C LEU A 362 4.66 -27.06 -0.18
N LEU A 363 4.88 -28.29 -0.64
CA LEU A 363 5.01 -29.46 0.23
C LEU A 363 6.30 -29.37 1.05
N ASN A 364 7.43 -29.04 0.40
CA ASN A 364 8.74 -28.93 1.03
C ASN A 364 8.81 -27.79 2.07
N LEU A 365 8.14 -26.68 1.80
CA LEU A 365 8.00 -25.56 2.74
C LEU A 365 7.00 -25.84 3.87
N GLY A 366 6.30 -26.98 3.86
CA GLY A 366 5.32 -27.33 4.87
C GLY A 366 4.05 -26.50 4.82
N TRP A 367 3.67 -25.96 3.64
CA TRP A 367 2.36 -25.35 3.44
C TRP A 367 1.26 -26.40 3.28
N LEU A 368 1.55 -27.48 2.55
CA LEU A 368 0.64 -28.58 2.31
C LEU A 368 1.13 -29.86 2.97
N THR A 369 0.20 -30.73 3.34
CA THR A 369 0.45 -32.11 3.76
C THR A 369 0.63 -33.02 2.53
N PRO A 370 1.14 -34.25 2.68
CA PRO A 370 1.13 -35.25 1.60
C PRO A 370 -0.28 -35.56 1.06
N TRP A 371 -1.32 -35.27 1.85
CA TRP A 371 -2.72 -35.33 1.43
C TRP A 371 -3.13 -34.16 0.52
N TYR A 372 -2.28 -33.15 0.33
CA TYR A 372 -2.56 -31.87 -0.33
C TYR A 372 -3.54 -30.95 0.39
N GLY A 373 -3.96 -31.27 1.62
CA GLY A 373 -4.59 -30.34 2.56
C GLY A 373 -3.57 -29.38 3.16
N PHE A 374 -3.97 -28.17 3.57
CA PHE A 374 -3.05 -27.25 4.26
C PHE A 374 -2.55 -27.84 5.58
N ASN A 375 -1.26 -27.67 5.87
CA ASN A 375 -0.61 -28.30 7.02
C ASN A 375 -0.81 -27.54 8.33
N HIS A 376 -2.06 -27.35 8.74
CA HIS A 376 -2.45 -26.60 9.95
C HIS A 376 -2.31 -27.37 11.26
N CYS A 377 -1.97 -28.66 11.20
CA CYS A 377 -1.92 -29.52 12.37
C CYS A 377 -0.49 -29.87 12.81
N THR A 378 0.53 -29.63 11.97
CA THR A 378 1.93 -29.93 12.32
C THR A 378 2.59 -28.69 12.94
N PRO A 379 2.92 -28.71 14.24
CA PRO A 379 3.67 -27.62 14.87
C PRO A 379 4.99 -27.36 14.13
N GLY A 380 5.30 -26.09 13.88
CA GLY A 380 6.51 -25.69 13.16
C GLY A 380 6.39 -25.66 11.63
N SER A 381 5.29 -26.17 11.06
CA SER A 381 5.02 -25.96 9.63
C SER A 381 4.75 -24.48 9.35
N VAL A 382 5.09 -24.01 8.15
CA VAL A 382 4.83 -22.60 7.78
C VAL A 382 3.32 -22.33 7.78
N ALA A 383 2.49 -23.30 7.39
CA ALA A 383 1.03 -23.17 7.45
C ALA A 383 0.49 -23.06 8.89
N PHE A 384 1.05 -23.81 9.84
CA PHE A 384 0.68 -23.75 11.24
C PHE A 384 1.03 -22.39 11.84
N VAL A 385 2.25 -21.89 11.59
CA VAL A 385 2.71 -20.59 12.10
C VAL A 385 1.85 -19.45 11.55
N ASN A 386 1.51 -19.47 10.26
CA ASN A 386 0.65 -18.46 9.65
C ASN A 386 -0.81 -18.51 10.13
N MET A 387 -1.36 -19.72 10.29
CA MET A 387 -2.68 -19.89 10.93
C MET A 387 -2.66 -19.29 12.33
N LEU A 388 -1.66 -19.66 13.14
CA LEU A 388 -1.52 -19.20 14.52
C LEU A 388 -1.35 -17.67 14.59
N GLY A 389 -0.56 -17.08 13.68
CA GLY A 389 -0.44 -15.62 13.57
C GLY A 389 -1.75 -14.92 13.17
N THR A 390 -2.67 -15.63 12.50
CA THR A 390 -3.96 -15.08 12.08
C THR A 390 -5.03 -15.22 13.17
N VAL A 391 -5.18 -16.42 13.75
CA VAL A 391 -6.25 -16.71 14.71
C VAL A 391 -5.83 -16.52 16.17
N GLY A 392 -4.53 -16.48 16.44
CA GLY A 392 -3.94 -16.40 17.78
C GLY A 392 -4.24 -17.61 18.67
N LEU A 393 -3.71 -17.58 19.90
CA LEU A 393 -3.99 -18.60 20.92
C LEU A 393 -5.51 -18.78 21.16
N TYR A 394 -6.26 -17.68 21.12
CA TYR A 394 -7.70 -17.71 21.37
C TYR A 394 -8.51 -18.36 20.25
N GLY A 395 -8.06 -18.23 19.01
CA GLY A 395 -8.65 -18.97 17.90
C GLY A 395 -8.48 -20.47 18.09
N VAL A 396 -7.30 -20.91 18.56
CA VAL A 396 -7.03 -22.32 18.88
C VAL A 396 -7.91 -22.80 20.04
N LEU A 397 -8.02 -22.04 21.14
CA LEU A 397 -8.96 -22.35 22.23
C LEU A 397 -10.42 -22.39 21.72
N GLY A 398 -10.77 -21.47 20.83
CA GLY A 398 -12.05 -21.43 20.14
C GLY A 398 -12.33 -22.69 19.33
N LEU A 399 -11.34 -23.25 18.63
CA LEU A 399 -11.46 -24.53 17.92
C LEU A 399 -11.76 -25.68 18.89
N THR A 400 -11.08 -25.76 20.03
CA THR A 400 -11.37 -26.78 21.06
C THR A 400 -12.78 -26.64 21.60
N VAL A 401 -13.20 -25.43 21.96
CA VAL A 401 -14.57 -25.17 22.46
C VAL A 401 -15.62 -25.38 21.36
N SER A 402 -15.26 -25.19 20.09
CA SER A 402 -16.18 -25.43 18.98
C SER A 402 -16.59 -26.90 18.87
N LEU A 403 -15.70 -27.85 19.19
CA LEU A 403 -16.03 -29.28 19.25
C LEU A 403 -17.14 -29.57 20.26
N PHE A 404 -17.06 -28.95 21.45
CA PHE A 404 -18.13 -29.03 22.45
C PHE A 404 -19.43 -28.39 21.96
N LEU A 405 -19.36 -27.25 21.25
CA LEU A 405 -20.56 -26.59 20.72
C LEU A 405 -21.20 -27.37 19.56
N ILE A 406 -20.42 -28.09 18.77
CA ILE A 406 -20.90 -28.95 17.68
C ILE A 406 -21.69 -30.14 18.22
N SER A 407 -21.28 -30.72 19.35
CA SER A 407 -22.06 -31.80 19.98
C SER A 407 -23.45 -31.33 20.45
N HIS A 408 -23.59 -30.04 20.71
CA HIS A 408 -24.86 -29.35 21.01
C HIS A 408 -25.53 -28.74 19.77
N ASN A 409 -24.97 -28.98 18.59
CA ASN A 409 -25.39 -28.42 17.30
C ASN A 409 -25.61 -26.90 17.34
N ASN A 410 -24.67 -26.18 17.96
CA ASN A 410 -24.69 -24.72 17.99
C ASN A 410 -24.00 -24.16 16.74
N VAL A 411 -24.64 -23.19 16.07
CA VAL A 411 -24.13 -22.56 14.84
C VAL A 411 -22.74 -21.94 15.03
N ALA A 412 -22.42 -21.42 16.21
CA ALA A 412 -21.10 -20.86 16.47
C ALA A 412 -20.00 -21.92 16.42
N GLY A 413 -20.27 -23.14 16.88
CA GLY A 413 -19.31 -24.24 16.78
C GLY A 413 -18.98 -24.54 15.32
N TRP A 414 -20.00 -24.62 14.47
CA TRP A 414 -19.83 -24.79 13.02
C TRP A 414 -19.08 -23.63 12.37
N MET A 415 -19.45 -22.38 12.66
CA MET A 415 -18.76 -21.20 12.12
C MET A 415 -17.29 -21.13 12.51
N THR A 416 -16.91 -21.64 13.69
CA THR A 416 -15.52 -21.68 14.14
C THR A 416 -14.76 -22.85 13.50
N ILE A 417 -15.33 -24.05 13.41
CA ILE A 417 -14.57 -25.22 12.92
C ILE A 417 -14.52 -25.34 11.40
N THR A 418 -15.58 -24.93 10.69
CA THR A 418 -15.73 -25.21 9.26
C THR A 418 -14.62 -24.61 8.41
N PRO A 419 -14.18 -23.34 8.61
CA PRO A 419 -13.04 -22.79 7.87
C PRO A 419 -11.77 -23.64 8.02
N PHE A 420 -11.51 -24.14 9.23
CA PHE A 420 -10.38 -25.03 9.51
C PHE A 420 -10.51 -26.37 8.78
N LEU A 421 -11.66 -27.05 8.89
CA LEU A 421 -11.87 -28.35 8.23
C LEU A 421 -11.82 -28.25 6.71
N VAL A 422 -12.41 -27.20 6.12
CA VAL A 422 -12.42 -26.99 4.67
C VAL A 422 -11.01 -26.79 4.13
N LEU A 423 -10.15 -26.04 4.82
CA LEU A 423 -8.76 -25.83 4.41
C LEU A 423 -7.88 -27.09 4.55
N LEU A 424 -8.27 -28.06 5.38
CA LEU A 424 -7.63 -29.37 5.42
C LEU A 424 -8.00 -30.27 4.23
N CYS A 425 -9.01 -29.91 3.44
CA CYS A 425 -9.55 -30.76 2.37
C CYS A 425 -8.94 -30.40 0.99
N PRO A 426 -8.37 -31.38 0.26
CA PRO A 426 -7.74 -31.20 -1.05
C PRO A 426 -8.59 -30.50 -2.11
N PHE A 427 -9.89 -30.83 -2.18
CA PHE A 427 -10.80 -30.23 -3.15
C PHE A 427 -10.99 -28.73 -2.95
N PHE A 428 -10.61 -28.21 -1.78
CA PHE A 428 -10.56 -26.78 -1.51
C PHE A 428 -9.13 -26.26 -1.56
N SER A 429 -8.18 -26.88 -0.86
CA SER A 429 -6.81 -26.39 -0.75
C SER A 429 -6.04 -26.37 -2.07
N ILE A 430 -6.24 -27.34 -2.97
CA ILE A 430 -5.54 -27.38 -4.27
C ILE A 430 -6.00 -26.23 -5.18
N PRO A 431 -7.30 -26.08 -5.52
CA PRO A 431 -7.75 -24.93 -6.32
C PRO A 431 -7.37 -23.60 -5.68
N PHE A 432 -7.45 -23.52 -4.35
CA PHE A 432 -7.11 -22.31 -3.61
C PHE A 432 -5.62 -21.97 -3.71
N ALA A 433 -4.73 -22.94 -3.50
CA ALA A 433 -3.29 -22.77 -3.63
C ALA A 433 -2.90 -22.33 -5.05
N ASN A 434 -3.51 -22.94 -6.08
CA ASN A 434 -3.25 -22.56 -7.48
C ASN A 434 -3.71 -21.15 -7.80
N SER A 435 -4.88 -20.75 -7.30
CA SER A 435 -5.41 -19.40 -7.54
C SER A 435 -4.59 -18.29 -6.89
N ILE A 436 -3.71 -18.63 -5.93
CA ILE A 436 -2.98 -17.69 -5.07
C ILE A 436 -1.47 -17.98 -5.08
N ALA A 437 -0.94 -18.66 -6.10
CA ALA A 437 0.46 -19.10 -6.16
C ALA A 437 1.51 -17.97 -5.94
N GLY A 438 1.17 -16.69 -6.14
CA GLY A 438 2.02 -15.53 -5.83
C GLY A 438 1.81 -14.87 -4.45
N GLY A 439 0.94 -15.41 -3.59
CA GLY A 439 0.53 -14.78 -2.34
C GLY A 439 0.01 -15.77 -1.32
N ILE A 440 0.66 -16.93 -1.17
CA ILE A 440 0.13 -18.02 -0.34
C ILE A 440 -0.08 -17.59 1.12
N THR A 441 0.73 -16.70 1.69
CA THR A 441 0.51 -16.13 3.03
C THR A 441 -0.89 -15.52 3.19
N VAL A 442 -1.50 -15.09 2.09
CA VAL A 442 -2.81 -14.47 2.06
C VAL A 442 -3.95 -15.49 2.22
N TYR A 443 -3.74 -16.80 2.03
CA TYR A 443 -4.78 -17.80 2.34
C TYR A 443 -5.06 -17.89 3.84
N SER A 444 -4.08 -17.59 4.70
CA SER A 444 -4.29 -17.60 6.15
C SER A 444 -5.42 -16.65 6.55
N ARG A 445 -5.68 -15.61 5.75
CA ARG A 445 -6.82 -14.70 5.91
C ARG A 445 -8.20 -15.36 5.71
N MET A 446 -8.30 -16.58 5.19
CA MET A 446 -9.56 -17.33 5.19
C MET A 446 -10.02 -17.68 6.60
N PHE A 447 -9.08 -17.81 7.55
CA PHE A 447 -9.42 -17.98 8.96
C PHE A 447 -10.13 -16.76 9.57
N LEU A 448 -10.13 -15.61 8.89
CA LEU A 448 -10.93 -14.46 9.30
C LEU A 448 -12.45 -14.73 9.20
N ALA A 449 -12.87 -15.82 8.54
CA ALA A 449 -14.23 -16.33 8.57
C ALA A 449 -14.63 -16.88 9.94
N MET A 450 -13.65 -17.28 10.75
CA MET A 450 -13.88 -17.68 12.14
C MET A 450 -14.16 -16.41 12.96
N PRO A 451 -15.35 -16.28 13.57
CA PRO A 451 -15.60 -15.22 14.53
C PRO A 451 -14.85 -15.56 15.83
N ALA A 452 -13.56 -15.21 15.89
CA ALA A 452 -12.68 -15.55 16.99
C ALA A 452 -13.30 -15.13 18.35
N GLY A 453 -13.32 -16.07 19.30
CA GLY A 453 -13.93 -15.87 20.61
C GLY A 453 -15.46 -16.00 20.68
N LEU A 454 -16.20 -16.12 19.57
CA LEU A 454 -17.66 -16.29 19.61
C LEU A 454 -18.04 -17.59 20.33
N ALA A 455 -17.37 -18.69 19.99
CA ALA A 455 -17.54 -19.98 20.65
C ALA A 455 -17.25 -19.90 22.16
N LEU A 456 -16.17 -19.20 22.54
CA LEU A 456 -15.79 -19.00 23.94
C LEU A 456 -16.88 -18.25 24.71
N VAL A 457 -17.36 -17.12 24.16
CA VAL A 457 -18.38 -16.29 24.82
C VAL A 457 -19.71 -17.02 24.95
N ILE A 458 -20.10 -17.83 23.97
CA ILE A 458 -21.34 -18.64 24.04
C ILE A 458 -21.23 -19.69 25.12
N THR A 459 -20.14 -20.46 25.15
CA THR A 459 -19.93 -21.49 26.17
C THR A 459 -19.86 -20.89 27.56
N TRP A 460 -19.15 -19.77 27.70
CA TRP A 460 -19.09 -19.01 28.95
C TRP A 460 -20.47 -18.50 29.37
N HIS A 461 -21.24 -17.93 28.43
CA HIS A 461 -22.58 -17.44 28.70
C HIS A 461 -23.53 -18.57 29.13
N ALA A 462 -23.45 -19.74 28.49
CA ALA A 462 -24.21 -20.91 28.87
C ALA A 462 -23.84 -21.41 30.27
N ALA A 463 -22.54 -21.51 30.58
CA ALA A 463 -22.06 -21.89 31.91
C ALA A 463 -22.59 -20.93 33.00
N LEU A 464 -22.49 -19.62 32.79
CA LEU A 464 -23.00 -18.61 33.72
C LEU A 464 -24.53 -18.68 33.93
N GLN A 465 -25.29 -19.13 32.93
CA GLN A 465 -26.73 -19.33 33.07
C GLN A 465 -27.01 -20.58 33.91
N SER A 466 -26.25 -21.66 33.73
CA SER A 466 -26.38 -22.89 34.52
C SER A 466 -26.05 -22.67 36.00
N PHE A 467 -25.14 -21.75 36.33
CA PHE A 467 -24.77 -21.40 37.71
C PHE A 467 -25.74 -20.45 38.41
N ARG A 468 -26.81 -19.98 37.77
CA ARG A 468 -27.82 -19.19 38.50
C ARG A 468 -28.53 -20.12 39.48
N PRO A 469 -28.30 -19.99 40.80
CA PRO A 469 -28.93 -20.88 41.75
C PRO A 469 -30.44 -20.75 41.58
N THR A 470 -31.13 -21.87 41.47
CA THR A 470 -32.60 -22.00 41.42
C THR A 470 -33.28 -21.52 42.71
N ALA A 471 -32.54 -20.83 43.59
CA ALA A 471 -32.99 -20.34 44.87
C ALA A 471 -34.13 -19.32 44.69
N GLY A 472 -35.34 -19.77 45.03
CA GLY A 472 -36.48 -18.94 45.44
C GLY A 472 -36.85 -17.80 44.50
N ARG A 473 -37.79 -18.06 43.59
CA ARG A 473 -38.45 -17.10 42.68
C ARG A 473 -39.27 -15.99 43.38
N THR A 474 -38.99 -15.67 44.65
CA THR A 474 -39.90 -14.92 45.54
C THR A 474 -39.39 -13.60 46.10
N VAL A 475 -38.21 -13.10 45.72
CA VAL A 475 -37.78 -11.76 46.20
C VAL A 475 -37.75 -10.75 45.06
N ASN A 476 -38.89 -10.07 44.88
CA ASN A 476 -39.05 -8.85 44.07
C ASN A 476 -38.34 -7.64 44.73
N SER A 477 -37.07 -7.74 45.12
CA SER A 477 -36.35 -6.54 45.58
C SER A 477 -35.82 -5.78 44.37
N MET A 478 -36.46 -4.63 44.12
CA MET A 478 -36.08 -3.57 43.19
C MET A 478 -34.77 -2.88 43.60
N ALA A 479 -33.70 -3.64 43.88
CA ALA A 479 -32.36 -3.07 44.04
C ALA A 479 -31.64 -3.13 42.68
N PRO A 480 -31.65 -2.06 41.87
CA PRO A 480 -30.70 -1.96 40.77
C PRO A 480 -29.30 -1.72 41.36
N SER A 481 -28.28 -2.22 40.67
CA SER A 481 -26.93 -1.63 40.58
C SER A 481 -25.73 -2.25 41.31
N SER A 482 -25.82 -3.38 42.04
CA SER A 482 -24.57 -4.12 42.28
C SER A 482 -24.15 -4.78 40.96
N LEU A 483 -22.98 -4.39 40.43
CA LEU A 483 -22.30 -5.10 39.34
C LEU A 483 -22.33 -6.58 39.70
N SER A 484 -23.07 -7.38 38.94
CA SER A 484 -23.22 -8.79 39.30
C SER A 484 -21.82 -9.41 39.38
N PRO A 485 -21.55 -10.35 40.32
CA PRO A 485 -20.26 -11.01 40.43
C PRO A 485 -19.74 -11.52 39.07
N GLN A 486 -20.67 -11.91 38.19
CA GLN A 486 -20.41 -12.30 36.80
C GLN A 486 -19.69 -11.22 35.98
N TYR A 487 -20.03 -9.93 36.14
CA TYR A 487 -19.33 -8.82 35.49
C TYR A 487 -17.92 -8.63 36.03
N ILE A 488 -17.72 -8.77 37.35
CA ILE A 488 -16.39 -8.65 37.97
C ILE A 488 -15.49 -9.80 37.49
N THR A 489 -16.00 -11.03 37.43
CA THR A 489 -15.25 -12.17 36.88
C THR A 489 -14.93 -11.97 35.41
N VAL A 490 -15.85 -11.40 34.62
CA VAL A 490 -15.62 -11.11 33.20
C VAL A 490 -14.56 -10.01 33.03
N CYS A 491 -14.66 -8.91 33.78
CA CYS A 491 -13.66 -7.85 33.76
C CYS A 491 -12.29 -8.32 34.29
N GLY A 492 -12.26 -9.18 35.31
CA GLY A 492 -11.04 -9.77 35.86
C GLY A 492 -10.37 -10.75 34.89
N ALA A 493 -11.15 -11.62 34.25
CA ALA A 493 -10.64 -12.52 33.21
C ALA A 493 -10.15 -11.72 31.98
N LEU A 494 -10.88 -10.67 31.58
CA LEU A 494 -10.47 -9.73 30.54
C LEU A 494 -9.16 -9.04 30.89
N ALA A 495 -9.05 -8.48 32.10
CA ALA A 495 -7.84 -7.81 32.57
C ALA A 495 -6.65 -8.78 32.59
N ALA A 496 -6.83 -9.98 33.17
CA ALA A 496 -5.82 -11.03 33.18
C ALA A 496 -5.39 -11.41 31.74
N MET A 497 -6.35 -11.61 30.83
CA MET A 497 -6.10 -11.93 29.42
C MET A 497 -5.33 -10.83 28.68
N VAL A 498 -5.61 -9.56 28.98
CA VAL A 498 -4.92 -8.40 28.40
C VAL A 498 -3.50 -8.25 28.96
N THR A 499 -3.25 -8.74 30.18
CA THR A 499 -1.96 -8.61 30.86
C THR A 499 -0.99 -9.77 30.66
N ILE A 500 -1.41 -10.93 30.14
CA ILE A 500 -0.49 -12.05 29.90
C ILE A 500 0.50 -11.66 28.79
N PRO A 501 1.82 -11.60 29.09
CA PRO A 501 2.81 -11.33 28.08
C PRO A 501 2.88 -12.51 27.12
N SER A 502 2.66 -12.26 25.84
CA SER A 502 2.96 -13.25 24.81
C SER A 502 4.47 -13.48 24.80
N SER A 503 4.88 -14.72 24.98
CA SER A 503 6.28 -15.08 24.74
C SER A 503 6.65 -14.83 23.27
N SER A 504 7.93 -14.63 23.00
CA SER A 504 8.49 -14.26 21.69
C SER A 504 8.10 -15.20 20.52
N ALA A 505 7.68 -16.43 20.81
CA ALA A 505 7.20 -17.39 19.82
C ALA A 505 5.73 -17.20 19.39
N TRP A 506 4.93 -16.44 20.15
CA TRP A 506 3.48 -16.29 19.95
C TRP A 506 3.06 -14.88 19.53
N GLY A 507 4.03 -13.97 19.40
CA GLY A 507 3.87 -12.57 18.96
C GLY A 507 3.20 -11.67 20.03
N PRO A 508 3.66 -10.41 20.22
CA PRO A 508 3.11 -9.43 21.17
C PRO A 508 1.58 -9.45 21.22
N THR A 509 0.98 -9.54 22.41
CA THR A 509 -0.47 -9.40 22.53
C THR A 509 -0.87 -7.99 22.12
N ARG A 510 -1.98 -7.82 21.39
CA ARG A 510 -2.34 -6.52 20.78
C ARG A 510 -2.57 -5.39 21.79
N ALA A 511 -2.89 -5.73 23.04
CA ALA A 511 -2.92 -4.78 24.14
C ALA A 511 -1.54 -4.21 24.47
N GLN A 512 -0.47 -4.99 24.33
CA GLN A 512 0.90 -4.52 24.50
C GLN A 512 1.30 -3.53 23.41
N HIS A 513 0.82 -3.70 22.18
CA HIS A 513 0.98 -2.67 21.14
C HIS A 513 0.21 -1.38 21.49
N LEU A 514 -0.98 -1.47 22.09
CA LEU A 514 -1.72 -0.28 22.53
C LEU A 514 -0.99 0.50 23.63
N LEU A 515 -0.23 -0.19 24.46
CA LEU A 515 0.57 0.38 25.55
C LEU A 515 2.00 0.75 25.12
N ALA A 516 2.45 0.31 23.94
CA ALA A 516 3.76 0.65 23.42
C ALA A 516 3.77 2.12 22.96
N ILE A 517 4.70 2.90 23.51
CA ILE A 517 4.94 4.28 23.08
C ILE A 517 5.27 4.26 21.59
N THR A 518 4.58 5.08 20.79
CA THR A 518 4.88 5.22 19.36
C THR A 518 6.30 5.76 19.20
N PRO A 519 7.24 4.98 18.65
CA PRO A 519 8.61 5.43 18.40
C PRO A 519 8.62 6.77 17.64
N ASP A 520 9.57 7.66 17.95
CA ASP A 520 9.63 9.02 17.37
C ASP A 520 9.79 9.03 15.83
N ASP A 521 10.40 7.98 15.26
CA ASP A 521 10.52 7.73 13.81
C ASP A 521 9.16 7.50 13.13
N LEU A 522 8.17 6.96 13.85
CA LEU A 522 6.81 6.77 13.36
C LEU A 522 5.92 8.01 13.51
N GLN A 523 6.37 9.04 14.25
CA GLN A 523 5.62 10.29 14.46
C GLN A 523 5.82 11.32 13.34
N LEU A 524 6.50 10.96 12.24
CA LEU A 524 6.79 11.84 11.09
C LEU A 524 7.60 13.10 11.42
N LYS A 525 8.06 13.28 12.66
CA LYS A 525 8.85 14.46 13.07
C LYS A 525 10.10 14.64 12.20
N ALA A 526 10.79 13.55 11.91
CA ALA A 526 11.96 13.57 11.02
C ALA A 526 11.57 13.96 9.59
N ILE A 527 10.49 13.40 9.03
CA ILE A 527 10.04 13.73 7.67
C ILE A 527 9.54 15.17 7.59
N HIS A 528 8.81 15.65 8.59
CA HIS A 528 8.35 17.03 8.66
C HIS A 528 9.52 18.00 8.78
N SER A 529 10.52 17.70 9.62
CA SER A 529 11.75 18.48 9.72
C SER A 529 12.51 18.54 8.39
N ILE A 530 12.62 17.42 7.67
CA ILE A 530 13.24 17.36 6.35
C ILE A 530 12.43 18.17 5.33
N ALA A 531 11.11 18.02 5.30
CA ALA A 531 10.24 18.74 4.37
C ALA A 531 10.29 20.25 4.60
N SER A 532 10.31 20.70 5.86
CA SER A 532 10.50 22.10 6.22
C SER A 532 11.89 22.62 5.84
N ALA A 533 12.95 21.85 6.09
CA ALA A 533 14.32 22.23 5.70
C ALA A 533 14.50 22.30 4.18
N VAL A 534 13.79 21.44 3.44
CA VAL A 534 13.73 21.48 1.97
C VAL A 534 12.94 22.69 1.50
N LEU A 535 11.81 23.01 2.13
CA LEU A 535 10.98 24.17 1.80
C LEU A 535 11.77 25.48 1.93
N GLU A 536 12.50 25.65 3.04
CA GLU A 536 13.35 26.81 3.29
C GLU A 536 14.42 27.01 2.19
N ARG A 537 14.89 25.92 1.58
CA ARG A 537 15.96 25.94 0.55
C ARG A 537 15.45 25.92 -0.89
N SER A 538 14.21 25.49 -1.13
CA SER A 538 13.60 25.37 -2.46
C SER A 538 13.17 26.72 -3.08
N THR A 539 13.37 27.82 -2.36
CA THR A 539 13.12 29.18 -2.85
C THR A 539 14.14 29.63 -3.92
N GLU A 540 15.18 28.84 -4.19
CA GLU A 540 16.09 28.99 -5.33
C GLU A 540 15.48 28.36 -6.60
N GLU A 541 15.20 29.18 -7.63
CA GLU A 541 14.29 28.95 -8.77
C GLU A 541 14.55 27.74 -9.70
N THR A 542 15.52 26.86 -9.43
CA THR A 542 15.96 25.82 -10.38
C THR A 542 15.95 24.39 -9.85
N CYS A 543 15.25 24.10 -8.75
CA CYS A 543 15.24 22.76 -8.15
C CYS A 543 14.25 21.79 -8.80
N ARG A 544 14.72 20.67 -9.37
CA ARG A 544 13.88 19.51 -9.73
C ARG A 544 13.84 18.49 -8.59
N PHE A 545 12.63 18.19 -8.09
CA PHE A 545 12.42 17.20 -7.03
C PHE A 545 12.21 15.80 -7.59
N ILE A 546 13.05 14.86 -7.15
CA ILE A 546 12.84 13.43 -7.41
C ILE A 546 12.67 12.73 -6.07
N SER A 547 11.48 12.16 -5.84
CA SER A 547 11.12 11.51 -4.59
C SER A 547 10.28 10.25 -4.86
N PRO A 548 10.45 9.16 -4.08
CA PRO A 548 9.54 8.03 -4.14
C PRO A 548 8.09 8.48 -3.92
N ALA A 549 7.13 7.86 -4.62
CA ALA A 549 5.73 8.27 -4.60
C ALA A 549 5.11 8.50 -3.20
N PRO A 550 5.43 7.71 -2.15
CA PRO A 550 4.84 7.95 -0.85
C PRO A 550 5.54 9.10 -0.11
N THR A 551 6.84 9.32 -0.31
CA THR A 551 7.54 10.51 0.20
C THR A 551 7.04 11.76 -0.50
N ALA A 552 6.84 11.72 -1.83
CA ALA A 552 6.16 12.78 -2.57
C ALA A 552 4.72 13.00 -2.09
N SER A 553 3.99 11.93 -1.77
CA SER A 553 2.65 12.01 -1.18
C SER A 553 2.67 12.63 0.20
N ILE A 554 3.66 12.32 1.04
CA ILE A 554 3.83 12.93 2.36
C ILE A 554 4.19 14.41 2.21
N ILE A 555 5.12 14.76 1.34
CA ILE A 555 5.49 16.15 1.05
C ILE A 555 4.29 16.91 0.52
N HIS A 556 3.53 16.36 -0.44
CA HIS A 556 2.29 16.97 -0.92
C HIS A 556 1.24 17.10 0.18
N THR A 557 1.12 16.09 1.05
CA THR A 557 0.19 16.13 2.18
C THR A 557 0.58 17.26 3.12
N LEU A 558 1.85 17.34 3.52
CA LEU A 558 2.33 18.36 4.47
C LEU A 558 2.41 19.77 3.84
N HIS A 559 2.71 19.86 2.55
CA HIS A 559 3.01 21.09 1.81
C HIS A 559 2.48 20.98 0.36
N PRO A 560 1.17 21.13 0.13
CA PRO A 560 0.56 20.91 -1.19
C PRO A 560 1.06 21.87 -2.28
N ASN A 561 1.55 23.05 -1.91
CA ASN A 561 2.02 24.07 -2.85
C ASN A 561 3.44 23.82 -3.38
N LEU A 562 4.18 22.85 -2.81
CA LEU A 562 5.58 22.58 -3.19
C LEU A 562 5.73 21.90 -4.56
N LEU A 563 4.70 21.16 -5.01
CA LEU A 563 4.75 20.43 -6.28
C LEU A 563 3.81 21.09 -7.28
N GLY A 564 4.32 21.43 -8.46
CA GLY A 564 3.51 21.88 -9.59
C GLY A 564 2.51 20.81 -10.02
N LEU A 565 1.41 21.18 -10.68
CA LEU A 565 0.37 20.22 -11.13
C LEU A 565 0.93 19.10 -12.03
N SER A 566 1.90 19.42 -12.88
CA SER A 566 2.62 18.45 -13.72
C SER A 566 3.46 17.47 -12.90
N GLU A 567 4.14 17.95 -11.86
CA GLU A 567 4.96 17.15 -10.94
C GLU A 567 4.07 16.28 -10.04
N ARG A 568 2.91 16.77 -9.59
CA ARG A 568 1.92 15.97 -8.86
C ARG A 568 1.46 14.77 -9.68
N ARG A 569 1.14 14.98 -10.96
CA ARG A 569 0.76 13.89 -11.88
C ARG A 569 1.89 12.89 -12.07
N ASN A 570 3.13 13.35 -12.19
CA ASN A 570 4.28 12.47 -12.42
C ASN A 570 4.76 11.72 -11.17
N CYS A 571 4.66 12.31 -9.98
CA CYS A 571 5.23 11.77 -8.74
C CYS A 571 4.23 10.96 -7.90
N ILE A 572 2.93 11.31 -7.88
CA ILE A 572 1.93 10.65 -7.02
C ILE A 572 1.31 9.41 -7.71
N ALA A 573 1.20 9.44 -9.03
CA ALA A 573 0.54 8.38 -9.81
C ALA A 573 1.41 7.14 -10.07
N ARG A 574 2.74 7.24 -9.95
CA ARG A 574 3.64 6.12 -10.30
C ARG A 574 3.73 5.11 -9.14
N PRO A 575 3.64 3.80 -9.40
CA PRO A 575 3.96 2.78 -8.42
C PRO A 575 5.36 2.97 -7.85
N ILE A 576 5.55 2.64 -6.57
CA ILE A 576 6.82 2.81 -5.83
C ILE A 576 7.99 2.20 -6.60
N SER A 577 7.80 1.01 -7.18
CA SER A 577 8.81 0.29 -7.99
C SER A 577 9.32 1.13 -9.16
N ASN A 578 8.44 1.87 -9.84
CA ASN A 578 8.79 2.65 -11.03
C ASN A 578 9.49 3.96 -10.66
N SER A 579 9.12 4.56 -9.52
CA SER A 579 9.80 5.74 -8.98
C SER A 579 11.23 5.40 -8.53
N ILE A 580 11.42 4.25 -7.86
CA ILE A 580 12.75 3.77 -7.46
C ILE A 580 13.60 3.48 -8.70
N PHE A 581 13.04 2.79 -9.70
CA PHE A 581 13.75 2.54 -10.96
C PHE A 581 14.13 3.84 -11.68
N SER A 582 13.26 4.86 -11.67
CA SER A 582 13.57 6.17 -12.26
C SER A 582 14.67 6.90 -11.49
N VAL A 583 14.64 6.87 -10.15
CA VAL A 583 15.69 7.46 -9.29
C VAL A 583 17.02 6.76 -9.50
N VAL A 584 17.02 5.43 -9.51
CA VAL A 584 18.20 4.60 -9.73
C VAL A 584 18.75 4.82 -11.14
N ALA A 585 17.88 4.83 -12.16
CA ALA A 585 18.27 5.10 -13.54
C ALA A 585 18.86 6.51 -13.71
N ILE A 586 18.28 7.54 -13.08
CA ILE A 586 18.79 8.93 -13.15
C ILE A 586 20.12 9.07 -12.38
N THR A 587 20.24 8.41 -11.23
CA THR A 587 21.47 8.45 -10.42
C THR A 587 22.59 7.69 -11.14
N ALA A 588 22.28 6.54 -11.76
CA ALA A 588 23.21 5.75 -12.55
C ALA A 588 23.54 6.42 -13.90
N SER A 589 22.60 7.10 -14.54
CA SER A 589 22.82 7.79 -15.81
C SER A 589 23.63 9.07 -15.67
N ASN A 590 23.52 9.77 -14.52
CA ASN A 590 24.20 11.06 -14.33
C ASN A 590 25.61 10.93 -13.76
N ARG A 591 25.95 9.83 -13.06
CA ARG A 591 27.33 9.52 -12.68
C ARG A 591 27.55 8.00 -12.62
N PRO A 592 28.32 7.40 -13.55
CA PRO A 592 29.14 6.27 -13.13
C PRO A 592 30.03 6.75 -11.98
N MET A 593 29.92 6.11 -10.81
CA MET A 593 30.95 6.18 -9.77
C MET A 593 32.22 5.56 -10.35
N TYR A 594 32.96 6.31 -11.14
CA TYR A 594 34.33 5.95 -11.43
C TYR A 594 35.11 6.30 -10.17
N SER A 595 35.64 5.28 -9.49
CA SER A 595 36.84 5.49 -8.70
C SER A 595 37.86 6.14 -9.65
N GLU A 596 38.71 7.01 -9.13
CA GLU A 596 39.80 7.65 -9.89
C GLU A 596 40.76 6.65 -10.59
N GLU A 597 40.49 5.34 -10.51
CA GLU A 597 41.32 4.26 -11.04
C GLU A 597 41.13 3.99 -12.54
N VAL A 598 40.01 4.36 -13.17
CA VAL A 598 39.86 4.16 -14.63
C VAL A 598 40.33 5.41 -15.37
N ALA A 599 41.65 5.54 -15.49
CA ALA A 599 42.28 6.60 -16.26
C ALA A 599 41.75 6.63 -17.71
N SER A 600 41.50 7.84 -18.22
CA SER A 600 41.24 8.07 -19.65
C SER A 600 42.40 7.49 -20.46
N ILE A 601 42.10 6.80 -21.57
CA ILE A 601 43.14 6.16 -22.38
C ILE A 601 43.95 7.18 -23.22
N ASN A 602 43.46 8.41 -23.36
CA ASN A 602 44.21 9.51 -23.95
C ASN A 602 44.98 10.31 -22.87
N ARG A 603 46.18 10.78 -23.21
CA ARG A 603 47.15 11.37 -22.25
C ARG A 603 46.71 12.69 -21.61
N ASP A 604 46.04 13.55 -22.38
CA ASP A 604 45.66 14.89 -21.92
C ASP A 604 44.16 15.17 -22.11
N PRO A 605 43.29 14.47 -21.36
CA PRO A 605 41.85 14.62 -21.53
C PRO A 605 41.34 16.00 -21.05
N SER A 606 42.12 16.69 -20.23
CA SER A 606 41.79 18.01 -19.70
C SER A 606 42.40 19.17 -20.49
N VAL A 607 43.03 18.92 -21.63
CA VAL A 607 43.54 19.96 -22.53
C VAL A 607 44.55 20.89 -21.82
N ARG A 608 45.44 20.32 -21.01
CA ARG A 608 46.45 21.06 -20.23
C ARG A 608 47.76 21.24 -20.99
N HIS A 609 48.05 20.40 -21.96
CA HIS A 609 49.36 20.27 -22.59
C HIS A 609 49.29 20.56 -24.09
N ARG A 610 49.86 21.69 -24.51
CA ARG A 610 49.80 22.15 -25.91
C ARG A 610 50.35 21.15 -26.93
N ASP A 611 51.42 20.47 -26.57
CA ASP A 611 52.09 19.45 -27.37
C ASP A 611 51.27 18.16 -27.56
N GLN A 612 50.21 17.98 -26.76
CA GLN A 612 49.31 16.83 -26.84
C GLN A 612 48.12 17.06 -27.79
N TRP A 613 48.07 18.19 -28.49
CA TRP A 613 47.01 18.57 -29.41
C TRP A 613 47.57 19.07 -30.74
N VAL A 614 46.91 18.73 -31.85
CA VAL A 614 47.29 19.12 -33.21
C VAL A 614 46.14 19.81 -33.92
N SER A 615 46.41 20.94 -34.57
CA SER A 615 45.49 21.58 -35.52
C SER A 615 45.76 21.05 -36.91
N LEU A 616 44.71 20.66 -37.64
CA LEU A 616 44.79 20.25 -39.04
C LEU A 616 44.65 21.44 -40.00
N ASP A 617 44.11 22.55 -39.51
CA ASP A 617 44.00 23.79 -40.27
C ASP A 617 45.30 24.62 -40.18
N PRO A 618 45.58 25.50 -41.16
CA PRO A 618 46.71 26.43 -41.10
C PRO A 618 46.68 27.33 -39.85
N ASP A 619 45.48 27.62 -39.37
CA ASP A 619 45.23 28.38 -38.16
C ASP A 619 45.38 27.48 -36.92
N VAL A 620 46.27 27.88 -36.01
CA VAL A 620 46.56 27.12 -34.78
C VAL A 620 45.52 27.45 -33.71
N ALA A 621 44.93 26.40 -33.11
CA ALA A 621 44.02 26.56 -31.98
C ALA A 621 44.69 27.32 -30.81
N GLU A 622 43.94 28.24 -30.20
CA GLU A 622 44.38 29.02 -29.04
C GLU A 622 44.20 28.17 -27.77
N PHE A 623 45.27 28.01 -26.98
CA PHE A 623 45.18 27.49 -25.62
C PHE A 623 44.78 28.62 -24.69
N VAL A 624 43.62 28.47 -24.03
CA VAL A 624 43.01 29.52 -23.23
C VAL A 624 42.69 29.00 -21.83
N ALA A 625 42.77 29.90 -20.85
CA ALA A 625 42.20 29.62 -19.55
C ALA A 625 40.67 29.62 -19.67
N ILE A 626 40.00 28.65 -19.06
CA ILE A 626 38.54 28.55 -19.09
C ILE A 626 37.94 28.70 -17.69
N GLU A 627 36.85 29.45 -17.62
CA GLU A 627 36.05 29.67 -16.41
C GLU A 627 34.77 28.84 -16.46
N GLY A 628 34.25 28.43 -15.29
CA GLY A 628 32.98 27.72 -15.17
C GLY A 628 33.02 26.22 -15.55
N PHE A 629 34.21 25.61 -15.70
CA PHE A 629 34.36 24.17 -15.93
C PHE A 629 35.40 23.53 -14.97
N PRO A 630 34.97 22.81 -13.91
CA PRO A 630 35.87 22.10 -12.98
C PRO A 630 36.38 20.76 -13.56
N PRO A 631 37.63 20.29 -13.33
CA PRO A 631 38.62 20.75 -12.34
C PRO A 631 39.91 21.34 -12.94
N SER A 632 39.98 21.67 -14.22
CA SER A 632 41.17 22.32 -14.77
C SER A 632 40.82 23.34 -15.83
N GLY A 633 41.10 24.60 -15.48
CA GLY A 633 40.81 25.80 -16.25
C GLY A 633 41.67 25.97 -17.49
N THR A 634 41.83 24.94 -18.33
CA THR A 634 42.42 25.04 -19.67
C THR A 634 41.49 24.44 -20.72
N GLY A 635 41.40 25.09 -21.88
CA GLY A 635 40.64 24.62 -23.03
C GLY A 635 41.27 25.10 -24.33
N LEU A 636 40.74 24.58 -25.42
CA LEU A 636 41.11 24.95 -26.77
C LEU A 636 40.03 25.83 -27.38
N GLN A 637 40.44 26.85 -28.13
CA GLN A 637 39.53 27.77 -28.79
C GLN A 637 39.97 28.03 -30.23
N ASN A 638 39.02 28.25 -31.15
CA ASN A 638 39.35 28.78 -32.46
C ASN A 638 39.78 30.27 -32.37
N PRO A 639 40.68 30.73 -33.26
CA PRO A 639 40.91 32.16 -33.45
C PRO A 639 39.62 32.86 -33.89
N ALA A 640 39.42 34.11 -33.47
CA ALA A 640 38.18 34.83 -33.72
C ALA A 640 37.80 34.86 -35.21
N GLY A 641 36.62 34.33 -35.53
CA GLY A 641 36.13 34.29 -36.91
C GLY A 641 36.75 33.25 -37.82
N ARG A 642 37.70 32.44 -37.33
CA ARG A 642 38.38 31.39 -38.11
C ARG A 642 37.83 30.01 -37.76
N ARG A 643 37.84 29.11 -38.74
CA ARG A 643 37.62 27.68 -38.55
C ARG A 643 38.87 27.05 -37.92
N CYS A 644 38.68 26.09 -37.01
CA CYS A 644 39.78 25.34 -36.42
C CYS A 644 39.40 23.89 -36.15
N THR A 645 40.14 22.96 -36.75
CA THR A 645 39.96 21.52 -36.66
C THR A 645 41.09 20.96 -35.82
N VAL A 646 40.76 20.48 -34.62
CA VAL A 646 41.74 20.16 -33.59
C VAL A 646 41.48 18.79 -32.99
N PHE A 647 42.56 18.01 -32.84
CA PHE A 647 42.54 16.63 -32.37
C PHE A 647 43.65 16.36 -31.36
N THR A 648 43.52 15.29 -30.58
CA THR A 648 44.65 14.74 -29.82
C THR A 648 45.83 14.44 -30.75
N ALA A 649 47.05 14.79 -30.34
CA ALA A 649 48.25 14.61 -31.17
C ALA A 649 48.65 13.13 -31.30
N GLU A 650 48.49 12.33 -30.25
CA GLU A 650 48.80 10.90 -30.29
C GLU A 650 47.66 10.09 -30.92
N LEU A 651 48.03 8.98 -31.59
CA LEU A 651 47.08 7.95 -32.03
C LEU A 651 46.70 7.08 -30.82
N ILE A 652 45.44 7.13 -30.41
CA ILE A 652 44.94 6.40 -29.24
C ILE A 652 44.61 4.97 -29.65
N PRO A 653 45.29 3.94 -29.09
CA PRO A 653 45.07 2.56 -29.49
C PRO A 653 43.69 2.07 -29.07
N ILE A 654 43.01 1.38 -29.98
CA ILE A 654 41.68 0.79 -29.75
C ILE A 654 41.60 -0.63 -30.31
N ASN A 655 40.64 -1.39 -29.81
CA ASN A 655 40.26 -2.69 -30.33
C ASN A 655 38.82 -2.61 -30.86
N PRO A 656 38.54 -2.76 -32.16
CA PRO A 656 37.19 -2.65 -32.71
C PRO A 656 36.20 -3.69 -32.14
N ARG A 657 36.70 -4.72 -31.44
CA ARG A 657 35.88 -5.72 -30.72
C ARG A 657 35.62 -5.36 -29.24
N SER A 658 36.08 -4.21 -28.77
CA SER A 658 35.80 -3.69 -27.44
C SER A 658 34.83 -2.52 -27.52
N ALA A 659 34.09 -2.28 -26.44
CA ALA A 659 33.26 -1.10 -26.31
C ALA A 659 34.05 0.02 -25.62
N TYR A 660 33.81 1.25 -26.05
CA TYR A 660 34.44 2.47 -25.56
C TYR A 660 33.39 3.54 -25.31
N PHE A 661 33.79 4.57 -24.56
CA PHE A 661 33.01 5.77 -24.33
C PHE A 661 33.87 6.99 -24.68
N ALA A 662 33.26 7.98 -25.33
CA ALA A 662 33.88 9.26 -25.62
C ALA A 662 33.04 10.40 -25.03
N GLU A 663 33.73 11.39 -24.46
CA GLU A 663 33.14 12.57 -23.84
C GLU A 663 33.88 13.82 -24.31
N LEU A 664 33.17 14.89 -24.65
CA LEU A 664 33.73 16.24 -24.80
C LEU A 664 32.78 17.28 -24.22
N SER A 665 33.33 18.37 -23.69
CA SER A 665 32.58 19.54 -23.25
C SER A 665 32.88 20.73 -24.15
N ILE A 666 31.86 21.48 -24.54
CA ILE A 666 31.98 22.60 -25.47
C ILE A 666 31.07 23.76 -25.05
N ARG A 667 31.48 24.99 -25.36
CA ARG A 667 30.66 26.20 -25.25
C ARG A 667 31.04 27.23 -26.30
N GLN A 668 30.17 28.20 -26.53
CA GLN A 668 30.41 29.38 -27.34
C GLN A 668 30.42 30.63 -26.46
N LEU A 669 31.44 31.49 -26.63
CA LEU A 669 31.64 32.68 -25.80
C LEU A 669 30.89 33.92 -26.28
N THR A 670 30.41 33.90 -27.51
CA THR A 670 29.82 35.06 -28.19
C THR A 670 28.41 34.73 -28.62
N ASP A 671 27.52 35.72 -28.65
CA ASP A 671 26.12 35.57 -29.09
C ASP A 671 25.95 35.28 -30.60
N THR A 672 27.06 35.10 -31.34
CA THR A 672 27.01 34.64 -32.73
C THR A 672 26.50 33.20 -32.79
N LYS A 673 26.01 32.76 -33.95
CA LYS A 673 25.54 31.36 -34.13
C LYS A 673 26.53 30.59 -34.99
N ALA A 674 27.62 30.14 -34.39
CA ALA A 674 28.65 29.39 -35.09
C ALA A 674 28.47 27.89 -34.90
N THR A 675 28.60 27.15 -36.00
CA THR A 675 28.44 25.70 -35.99
C THR A 675 29.71 24.99 -35.54
N ALA A 676 29.55 23.89 -34.81
CA ALA A 676 30.64 23.03 -34.39
C ALA A 676 30.32 21.56 -34.65
N TYR A 677 31.37 20.74 -34.70
CA TYR A 677 31.26 19.29 -34.76
C TYR A 677 32.14 18.67 -33.68
N LEU A 678 31.66 17.64 -32.99
CA LEU A 678 32.50 16.76 -32.17
C LEU A 678 32.84 15.52 -32.97
N CYS A 679 34.12 15.15 -33.00
CA CYS A 679 34.66 14.28 -34.03
C CYS A 679 35.51 13.15 -33.46
N ILE A 680 35.41 11.97 -34.07
CA ILE A 680 36.37 10.88 -33.96
C ILE A 680 37.01 10.66 -35.34
N ALA A 681 38.34 10.71 -35.39
CA ALA A 681 39.14 10.39 -36.57
C ALA A 681 39.70 8.97 -36.45
N TRP A 682 39.42 8.10 -37.44
CA TRP A 682 39.84 6.70 -37.43
C TRP A 682 41.16 6.50 -38.18
N TYR A 683 41.99 5.59 -37.70
CA TYR A 683 43.26 5.23 -38.33
C TYR A 683 43.44 3.70 -38.33
N ASP A 684 44.01 3.18 -39.41
CA ASP A 684 44.34 1.76 -39.51
C ASP A 684 45.60 1.39 -38.71
N ALA A 685 45.97 0.10 -38.72
CA ALA A 685 47.15 -0.41 -38.03
C ALA A 685 48.48 0.22 -38.50
N ASN A 686 48.53 0.81 -39.69
CA ASN A 686 49.69 1.49 -40.24
C ASN A 686 49.69 3.00 -39.94
N GLY A 687 48.71 3.49 -39.16
CA GLY A 687 48.53 4.91 -38.88
C GLY A 687 47.98 5.70 -40.06
N ARG A 688 47.45 5.05 -41.10
CA ARG A 688 46.80 5.73 -42.22
C ARG A 688 45.41 6.18 -41.79
N PHE A 689 45.09 7.44 -42.09
CA PHE A 689 43.76 8.01 -41.85
C PHE A 689 42.68 7.31 -42.68
N LEU A 690 41.57 6.98 -42.03
CA LEU A 690 40.40 6.34 -42.61
C LEU A 690 39.25 7.36 -42.64
N GLU A 691 39.05 8.02 -43.78
CA GLU A 691 37.95 8.96 -43.94
C GLU A 691 36.60 8.27 -43.74
N SER A 692 35.73 8.84 -42.91
CA SER A 692 34.55 8.14 -42.42
C SER A 692 33.49 7.89 -43.49
N SER A 693 33.34 8.82 -44.44
CA SER A 693 32.41 8.73 -45.57
C SER A 693 32.86 7.79 -46.69
N LEU A 694 34.15 7.48 -46.78
CA LEU A 694 34.70 6.64 -47.85
C LEU A 694 34.53 5.14 -47.57
N PRO A 695 34.25 4.30 -48.59
CA PRO A 695 34.07 2.86 -48.40
C PRO A 695 35.36 2.16 -47.97
N SER A 696 35.23 1.12 -47.14
CA SER A 696 36.32 0.21 -46.77
C SER A 696 36.83 -0.56 -48.01
N PRO A 697 38.15 -0.82 -48.15
CA PRO A 697 39.22 -0.56 -47.18
C PRO A 697 39.89 0.81 -47.35
N ARG A 698 39.43 1.65 -48.29
CA ARG A 698 40.07 2.96 -48.55
C ARG A 698 39.72 4.02 -47.50
N GLY A 699 38.55 3.89 -46.87
CA GLY A 699 38.08 4.69 -45.73
C GLY A 699 37.40 3.82 -44.65
N ALA A 700 36.64 4.45 -43.76
CA ALA A 700 36.06 3.80 -42.59
C ALA A 700 34.73 3.06 -42.87
N GLY A 701 34.20 3.15 -44.09
CA GLY A 701 33.02 2.39 -44.51
C GLY A 701 31.69 2.95 -44.00
N SER A 702 31.61 4.24 -43.66
CA SER A 702 30.41 4.86 -43.07
C SER A 702 29.90 4.08 -41.86
N PRO A 703 30.69 3.99 -40.77
CA PRO A 703 30.33 3.20 -39.60
C PRO A 703 28.92 3.56 -39.10
N ALA A 704 28.14 2.53 -38.80
CA ALA A 704 26.74 2.65 -38.43
C ALA A 704 26.56 3.52 -37.17
N GLY A 705 25.50 4.33 -37.17
CA GLY A 705 25.09 5.16 -36.04
C GLY A 705 25.77 6.53 -35.92
N TRP A 706 26.85 6.78 -36.68
CA TRP A 706 27.52 8.08 -36.71
C TRP A 706 26.92 9.03 -37.77
N GLY A 707 27.03 10.34 -37.55
CA GLY A 707 27.04 11.28 -38.66
C GLY A 707 28.39 11.16 -39.38
N ASN A 708 28.43 10.76 -40.65
CA ASN A 708 29.69 10.47 -41.34
C ASN A 708 30.02 11.53 -42.39
N GLY A 709 31.20 12.13 -42.29
CA GLY A 709 31.80 12.99 -43.32
C GLY A 709 33.28 12.69 -43.45
N THR A 710 34.15 13.70 -43.31
CA THR A 710 35.59 13.43 -43.21
C THR A 710 35.90 12.61 -41.95
N PHE A 711 35.24 12.92 -40.85
CA PHE A 711 35.31 12.22 -39.56
C PHE A 711 33.95 11.60 -39.19
N SER A 712 33.91 10.81 -38.12
CA SER A 712 32.66 10.38 -37.51
C SER A 712 32.23 11.39 -36.45
N TYR A 713 31.02 11.93 -36.58
CA TYR A 713 30.49 13.02 -35.78
C TYR A 713 29.44 12.54 -34.76
N PHE A 714 29.41 13.18 -33.60
CA PHE A 714 28.44 12.92 -32.54
C PHE A 714 28.10 14.18 -31.74
N GLY A 715 26.99 14.15 -31.00
CA GLY A 715 26.56 15.28 -30.18
C GLY A 715 26.14 16.47 -31.05
N LEU A 716 27.09 17.36 -31.35
CA LEU A 716 26.90 18.48 -32.28
C LEU A 716 27.28 18.04 -33.70
N ILE A 717 26.32 18.09 -34.63
CA ILE A 717 26.54 17.76 -36.04
C ILE A 717 26.01 18.93 -36.87
N GLN A 718 26.89 19.87 -37.21
CA GLN A 718 26.51 21.13 -37.87
C GLN A 718 25.57 22.03 -37.02
N ASP A 719 25.59 21.83 -35.71
CA ASP A 719 24.74 22.57 -34.78
C ASP A 719 25.49 23.72 -34.12
N VAL A 720 24.73 24.73 -33.67
CA VAL A 720 25.26 25.89 -32.95
C VAL A 720 25.79 25.44 -31.59
N ALA A 721 27.03 25.80 -31.27
CA ALA A 721 27.61 25.49 -29.97
C ALA A 721 26.85 26.24 -28.84
N PRO A 722 26.57 25.59 -27.70
CA PRO A 722 25.77 26.17 -26.63
C PRO A 722 26.52 27.30 -25.91
N ALA A 723 25.81 28.31 -25.38
CA ALA A 723 26.42 29.41 -24.64
C ALA A 723 27.02 28.98 -23.28
N SER A 724 26.42 27.97 -22.65
CA SER A 724 26.91 27.34 -21.42
C SER A 724 27.72 26.08 -21.71
N TRP A 725 28.62 25.70 -20.81
CA TRP A 725 29.31 24.41 -20.90
C TRP A 725 28.32 23.26 -20.99
N THR A 726 28.45 22.49 -22.05
CA THR A 726 27.59 21.34 -22.31
C THR A 726 28.47 20.15 -22.65
N THR A 727 28.24 19.04 -21.96
CA THR A 727 29.00 17.80 -22.12
C THR A 727 28.21 16.84 -23.00
N TYR A 728 28.87 16.33 -24.03
CA TYR A 728 28.33 15.37 -24.98
C TYR A 728 29.04 14.03 -24.83
N ARG A 729 28.26 12.97 -24.87
CA ARG A 729 28.70 11.60 -24.56
C ARG A 729 28.22 10.61 -25.60
N ILE A 730 29.08 9.71 -26.02
CA ILE A 730 28.73 8.61 -26.92
C ILE A 730 29.43 7.31 -26.54
N SER A 731 28.70 6.19 -26.59
CA SER A 731 29.27 4.84 -26.47
C SER A 731 29.42 4.20 -27.86
N MET A 732 30.56 3.56 -28.11
CA MET A 732 30.93 3.01 -29.41
C MET A 732 31.54 1.61 -29.29
N GLY A 733 31.27 0.73 -30.25
CA GLY A 733 31.80 -0.64 -30.28
C GLY A 733 30.70 -1.71 -30.46
N PRO A 734 30.99 -2.99 -30.18
CA PRO A 734 30.00 -4.06 -30.32
C PRO A 734 28.80 -3.85 -29.40
N SER A 735 27.59 -3.95 -29.97
CA SER A 735 26.32 -3.75 -29.25
C SER A 735 26.10 -2.35 -28.67
N GLU A 736 26.88 -1.35 -29.09
CA GLU A 736 26.68 0.05 -28.75
C GLU A 736 25.90 0.78 -29.86
N PRO A 737 25.33 1.97 -29.60
CA PRO A 737 24.55 2.74 -30.59
C PRO A 737 25.33 3.07 -31.87
N VAL A 738 26.66 3.17 -31.78
CA VAL A 738 27.52 3.45 -32.93
C VAL A 738 28.66 2.44 -33.02
N SER A 739 29.01 2.05 -34.26
CA SER A 739 30.02 1.01 -34.51
C SER A 739 31.43 1.59 -34.66
N ILE A 740 32.46 0.81 -34.32
CA ILE A 740 33.85 1.11 -34.68
C ILE A 740 34.15 0.45 -36.04
N PRO A 741 34.76 1.16 -37.01
CA PRO A 741 35.17 0.57 -38.29
C PRO A 741 36.06 -0.67 -38.08
N GLU A 742 35.82 -1.74 -38.84
CA GLU A 742 36.57 -3.01 -38.67
C GLU A 742 38.09 -2.86 -38.89
N SER A 743 38.50 -1.95 -39.78
CA SER A 743 39.91 -1.68 -40.08
C SER A 743 40.57 -0.68 -39.13
N ALA A 744 39.82 -0.05 -38.22
CA ALA A 744 40.38 0.92 -37.28
C ALA A 744 41.17 0.23 -36.16
N SER A 745 42.41 0.64 -35.95
CA SER A 745 43.28 0.20 -34.84
C SER A 745 43.65 1.34 -33.91
N PHE A 746 43.50 2.59 -34.38
CA PHE A 746 43.67 3.78 -33.56
C PHE A 746 42.56 4.78 -33.85
N LEU A 747 42.38 5.72 -32.93
CA LEU A 747 41.56 6.90 -33.15
C LEU A 747 42.24 8.17 -32.65
N ARG A 748 41.67 9.32 -33.01
CA ARG A 748 41.86 10.61 -32.32
C ARG A 748 40.50 11.20 -32.00
N ILE A 749 40.42 11.90 -30.87
CA ILE A 749 39.22 12.65 -30.45
C ILE A 749 39.47 14.13 -30.60
N GLY A 750 38.46 14.87 -31.02
CA GLY A 750 38.62 16.29 -31.33
C GLY A 750 37.31 16.99 -31.69
N ALA A 751 37.44 18.19 -32.24
CA ALA A 751 36.32 18.99 -32.68
C ALA A 751 36.67 19.84 -33.91
N ILE A 752 35.66 20.17 -34.72
CA ILE A 752 35.72 21.26 -35.70
C ILE A 752 35.00 22.44 -35.07
N LEU A 753 35.76 23.49 -34.77
CA LEU A 753 35.29 24.72 -34.15
C LEU A 753 35.04 25.77 -35.24
N ASN A 754 33.85 26.37 -35.24
CA ASN A 754 33.43 27.42 -36.17
C ASN A 754 33.57 26.99 -37.65
N ASP A 755 32.93 25.88 -38.01
CA ASP A 755 33.05 25.27 -39.34
C ASP A 755 32.72 26.25 -40.48
N ALA A 756 31.70 27.09 -40.28
CA ALA A 756 31.28 28.10 -41.24
C ALA A 756 32.17 29.38 -41.27
N SER A 757 33.25 29.45 -40.49
CA SER A 757 34.10 30.65 -40.33
C SER A 757 33.31 31.92 -40.03
N THR A 758 32.32 31.79 -39.14
CA THR A 758 31.42 32.88 -38.75
C THR A 758 32.23 34.02 -38.11
N PRO A 759 32.19 35.25 -38.66
CA PRO A 759 32.99 36.36 -38.15
C PRO A 759 32.77 36.61 -36.65
N GLY A 760 33.87 36.77 -35.91
CA GLY A 760 33.85 37.06 -34.47
C GLY A 760 33.52 35.88 -33.56
N ALA A 761 33.08 34.73 -34.09
CA ALA A 761 32.74 33.58 -33.27
C ALA A 761 33.96 32.97 -32.58
N ARG A 762 33.80 32.65 -31.29
CA ARG A 762 34.76 31.93 -30.45
C ARG A 762 34.05 30.77 -29.74
N ILE A 763 34.46 29.55 -30.07
CA ILE A 763 33.99 28.30 -29.49
C ILE A 763 35.15 27.69 -28.72
N GLN A 764 34.89 27.30 -27.47
CA GLN A 764 35.85 26.65 -26.59
C GLN A 764 35.42 25.20 -26.37
N PHE A 765 36.38 24.27 -26.35
CA PHE A 765 36.13 22.90 -25.89
C PHE A 765 37.22 22.41 -24.92
N THR A 766 36.84 21.46 -24.06
CA THR A 766 37.70 20.80 -23.06
C THR A 766 37.13 19.42 -22.71
N GLY A 767 37.75 18.70 -21.77
CA GLY A 767 37.22 17.45 -21.21
C GLY A 767 37.04 16.36 -22.27
N ALA A 768 38.04 16.18 -23.13
CA ALA A 768 38.03 15.18 -24.19
C ALA A 768 38.50 13.83 -23.66
N HIS A 769 37.59 13.05 -23.11
CA HIS A 769 37.92 11.77 -22.48
C HIS A 769 37.55 10.59 -23.37
N ILE A 770 38.34 9.53 -23.27
CA ILE A 770 38.03 8.22 -23.86
C ILE A 770 38.31 7.15 -22.82
N TRP A 771 37.36 6.23 -22.67
CA TRP A 771 37.51 5.08 -21.78
C TRP A 771 37.16 3.79 -22.50
N GLN A 772 37.85 2.71 -22.15
CA GLN A 772 37.42 1.36 -22.53
C GLN A 772 36.37 0.87 -21.52
N LYS A 773 35.22 0.42 -22.02
CA LYS A 773 34.14 -0.10 -21.18
C LYS A 773 34.50 -1.51 -20.70
N HIS A 774 34.54 -1.72 -19.38
CA HIS A 774 34.68 -3.07 -18.83
C HIS A 774 33.40 -3.86 -19.10
N ARG A 775 33.51 -5.17 -19.38
CA ARG A 775 32.37 -6.03 -19.72
C ARG A 775 31.28 -6.08 -18.65
N ASP A 776 31.61 -5.69 -17.44
CA ASP A 776 30.74 -5.80 -16.26
C ASP A 776 30.03 -4.49 -15.88
N ILE A 777 30.30 -3.36 -16.56
CA ILE A 777 29.67 -2.07 -16.23
C ILE A 777 28.49 -1.80 -17.19
N PRO A 778 27.23 -1.94 -16.73
CA PRO A 778 26.09 -1.72 -17.60
C PRO A 778 25.84 -0.21 -17.84
N ILE A 779 25.81 0.12 -19.13
CA ILE A 779 25.07 1.23 -19.77
C ILE A 779 25.23 2.61 -19.11
N ILE A 780 26.20 3.38 -19.59
CA ILE A 780 26.16 4.84 -19.51
C ILE A 780 25.23 5.33 -20.62
N ALA A 781 24.24 6.17 -20.29
CA ALA A 781 23.37 6.75 -21.29
C ALA A 781 24.17 7.70 -22.22
N SER A 782 24.12 7.45 -23.53
CA SER A 782 24.53 8.44 -24.53
C SER A 782 23.58 9.63 -24.46
N GLY A 783 24.08 10.87 -24.51
CA GLY A 783 23.23 12.05 -24.34
C GLY A 783 23.97 13.37 -24.17
N THR A 784 23.18 14.44 -23.99
CA THR A 784 23.62 15.81 -23.74
C THR A 784 23.35 16.17 -22.28
N PHE A 785 24.34 16.71 -21.59
CA PHE A 785 24.24 17.06 -20.17
C PHE A 785 24.66 18.52 -19.96
N LEU A 786 23.79 19.34 -19.34
CA LEU A 786 24.10 20.73 -18.98
C LEU A 786 24.95 20.77 -17.71
N SER A 787 25.96 21.65 -17.65
CA SER A 787 26.89 21.75 -16.51
C SER A 787 26.25 22.30 -15.22
N ASP A 788 25.01 22.82 -15.26
CA ASP A 788 24.47 23.65 -14.17
C ASP A 788 23.16 23.11 -13.55
N GLU A 789 22.61 21.96 -13.99
CA GLU A 789 21.41 21.41 -13.35
C GLU A 789 21.71 20.82 -11.97
N GLN A 790 21.31 21.52 -10.90
CA GLN A 790 21.32 20.99 -9.54
C GLN A 790 20.13 20.03 -9.36
N ILE A 791 20.43 18.73 -9.26
CA ILE A 791 19.43 17.71 -8.95
C ILE A 791 19.53 17.38 -7.46
N TYR A 792 18.47 17.69 -6.72
CA TYR A 792 18.29 17.23 -5.35
C TYR A 792 17.50 15.92 -5.37
N VAL A 793 18.20 14.80 -5.12
CA VAL A 793 17.55 13.51 -4.92
C VAL A 793 17.28 13.35 -3.43
N LEU A 794 16.00 13.40 -3.05
CA LEU A 794 15.61 13.15 -1.66
C LEU A 794 15.46 11.64 -1.45
N LEU A 795 16.55 10.99 -1.08
CA LEU A 795 16.52 9.61 -0.60
C LEU A 795 16.22 9.64 0.90
N ALA A 796 14.98 9.37 1.28
CA ALA A 796 14.70 9.05 2.67
C ALA A 796 15.51 7.80 3.03
N SER A 797 16.52 7.95 3.90
CA SER A 797 17.37 6.83 4.28
C SER A 797 16.50 5.70 4.86
N PRO A 798 16.68 4.45 4.42
CA PRO A 798 15.93 3.30 4.93
C PRO A 798 16.06 3.11 6.45
N MET A 799 17.20 3.51 7.08
CA MET A 799 17.42 3.31 8.52
C MET A 799 16.68 4.32 9.41
N LEU A 800 16.27 5.48 8.88
CA LEU A 800 15.51 6.47 9.64
C LEU A 800 14.09 5.98 9.98
N LEU A 801 13.66 4.88 9.37
CA LEU A 801 12.29 4.39 9.39
C LEU A 801 12.13 3.04 10.12
N SER A 802 13.24 2.52 10.64
CA SER A 802 13.22 1.45 11.64
C SER A 802 14.34 1.69 12.65
N SER A 803 14.01 2.33 13.77
CA SER A 803 14.84 2.15 14.96
C SER A 803 14.88 0.65 15.33
N THR A 804 15.97 0.18 15.96
CA THR A 804 16.03 -1.15 16.59
C THR A 804 14.93 -1.36 17.64
N GLN A 805 14.18 -0.31 17.99
CA GLN A 805 13.03 -0.33 18.90
C GLN A 805 11.70 -0.60 18.20
N SER A 806 11.62 -0.59 16.86
CA SER A 806 10.45 -1.08 16.12
C SER A 806 10.42 -2.61 16.13
N TYR A 807 10.14 -3.16 17.30
CA TYR A 807 10.00 -4.60 17.56
C TYR A 807 8.99 -5.25 16.60
N THR A 808 7.98 -4.50 16.15
CA THR A 808 6.99 -4.96 15.17
C THR A 808 7.56 -5.11 13.75
N ALA A 809 8.45 -4.22 13.29
CA ALA A 809 9.10 -4.34 11.99
C ALA A 809 10.03 -5.57 11.97
N PHE A 810 10.75 -5.82 13.07
CA PHE A 810 11.58 -7.00 13.26
C PHE A 810 10.75 -8.30 13.30
N LEU A 811 9.61 -8.31 13.99
CA LEU A 811 8.75 -9.49 14.14
C LEU A 811 7.86 -9.79 12.94
N SER A 812 7.45 -8.79 12.17
CA SER A 812 6.52 -8.99 11.05
C SER A 812 7.13 -9.74 9.87
N ARG A 813 8.47 -9.82 9.78
CA ARG A 813 9.23 -10.40 8.66
C ARG A 813 8.78 -9.91 7.27
N HIS A 814 7.98 -8.84 7.21
CA HIS A 814 7.47 -8.27 5.98
C HIS A 814 8.58 -7.43 5.38
N TRP A 815 9.43 -8.12 4.62
CA TRP A 815 10.53 -7.60 3.83
C TRP A 815 11.44 -6.58 4.55
N PRO A 816 12.67 -6.97 4.89
CA PRO A 816 13.73 -6.01 5.09
C PRO A 816 13.73 -5.04 3.90
N VAL A 817 13.61 -3.73 4.12
CA VAL A 817 13.47 -2.73 3.05
C VAL A 817 14.64 -2.78 2.06
N ASN A 818 15.81 -3.14 2.58
CA ASN A 818 17.02 -3.47 1.83
C ASN A 818 16.84 -4.65 0.86
N GLN A 819 16.02 -5.64 1.20
CA GLN A 819 15.69 -6.78 0.35
C GLN A 819 14.71 -6.39 -0.76
N VAL A 820 13.69 -5.55 -0.49
CA VAL A 820 12.80 -5.01 -1.54
C VAL A 820 13.53 -4.07 -2.49
N ALA A 821 14.38 -3.20 -1.96
CA ALA A 821 15.22 -2.34 -2.79
C ALA A 821 16.20 -3.15 -3.63
N SER A 822 16.78 -4.23 -3.08
CA SER A 822 17.63 -5.20 -3.79
C SER A 822 16.87 -5.96 -4.88
N ASP A 823 15.68 -6.48 -4.58
CA ASP A 823 14.90 -7.31 -5.50
C ASP A 823 14.32 -6.48 -6.66
N LEU A 824 14.01 -5.20 -6.42
CA LEU A 824 13.53 -4.25 -7.43
C LEU A 824 14.65 -3.53 -8.19
N ALA A 825 15.87 -3.56 -7.66
CA ALA A 825 17.02 -2.88 -8.24
C ALA A 825 17.49 -3.49 -9.58
N GLY A 826 17.09 -4.72 -9.93
CA GLY A 826 17.35 -5.26 -11.27
C GLY A 826 18.84 -5.51 -11.57
N GLY A 827 19.58 -6.11 -10.63
CA GLY A 827 20.98 -6.52 -10.82
C GLY A 827 21.78 -6.53 -9.52
N ALA A 828 22.91 -7.25 -9.48
CA ALA A 828 23.75 -7.38 -8.28
C ALA A 828 24.36 -6.05 -7.82
N GLU A 829 24.69 -5.16 -8.76
CA GLU A 829 25.30 -3.85 -8.46
C GLU A 829 24.29 -2.82 -7.93
N LEU A 830 23.09 -2.78 -8.50
CA LEU A 830 22.01 -1.92 -8.01
C LEU A 830 21.49 -2.40 -6.65
N SER A 831 21.53 -3.71 -6.40
CA SER A 831 21.35 -4.30 -5.07
C SER A 831 22.46 -3.87 -4.10
N ALA A 832 23.73 -3.91 -4.52
CA ALA A 832 24.85 -3.45 -3.71
C ALA A 832 24.79 -1.94 -3.39
N LEU A 833 24.38 -1.11 -4.35
CA LEU A 833 24.17 0.33 -4.17
C LEU A 833 23.00 0.60 -3.22
N ALA A 834 21.87 -0.10 -3.39
CA ALA A 834 20.75 -0.05 -2.46
C ALA A 834 21.17 -0.47 -1.04
N HIS A 835 22.00 -1.50 -0.92
CA HIS A 835 22.57 -1.95 0.34
C HIS A 835 23.57 -0.96 0.95
N ALA A 836 24.37 -0.24 0.16
CA ALA A 836 25.31 0.76 0.62
C ALA A 836 24.57 2.02 1.14
N LEU A 837 23.57 2.49 0.40
CA LEU A 837 22.70 3.60 0.80
C LEU A 837 21.84 3.27 2.04
N ALA A 838 21.57 1.99 2.29
CA ALA A 838 20.76 1.53 3.43
C ALA A 838 21.52 1.36 4.76
N ARG A 839 22.84 1.59 4.84
CA ARG A 839 23.63 1.37 6.08
C ARG A 839 23.83 2.61 6.97
N GLY A 840 23.31 3.78 6.58
CA GLY A 840 23.48 5.04 7.34
C GLY A 840 22.23 5.50 8.10
N PRO A 841 22.31 5.88 9.40
CA PRO A 841 21.16 6.22 10.25
C PRO A 841 20.51 7.59 9.99
N THR A 842 20.92 8.34 8.97
CA THR A 842 20.48 9.72 8.69
C THR A 842 20.02 9.90 7.25
N PRO A 843 19.11 10.85 6.96
CA PRO A 843 18.54 11.03 5.64
C PRO A 843 19.62 11.57 4.71
N ILE A 844 19.77 10.97 3.53
CA ILE A 844 20.77 11.43 2.57
C ILE A 844 20.09 12.46 1.68
N ILE A 845 20.27 13.74 2.01
CA ILE A 845 20.05 14.82 1.04
C ILE A 845 21.29 14.80 0.15
N ILE A 846 21.19 14.15 -1.01
CA ILE A 846 22.26 14.23 -2.01
C ILE A 846 22.09 15.57 -2.70
N ARG A 847 22.87 16.56 -2.26
CA ARG A 847 23.14 17.76 -3.06
C ARG A 847 24.17 17.35 -4.10
N ILE A 848 23.74 17.17 -5.35
CA ILE A 848 24.67 16.95 -6.46
C ILE A 848 25.12 18.34 -6.93
N GLU A 849 26.19 18.84 -6.32
CA GLU A 849 26.94 19.96 -6.89
C GLU A 849 27.87 19.40 -7.99
N ASN A 850 27.96 20.09 -9.12
CA ASN A 850 28.87 19.71 -10.21
C ASN A 850 30.36 20.00 -9.90
N THR A 851 30.67 20.50 -8.72
CA THR A 851 32.03 20.83 -8.28
C THR A 851 32.65 19.71 -7.43
N HIS A 852 33.00 18.55 -8.01
CA HIS A 852 33.92 17.51 -7.47
C HIS A 852 33.81 17.10 -5.98
N LYS A 853 32.77 17.51 -5.26
CA LYS A 853 32.55 17.26 -3.84
C LYS A 853 31.13 16.74 -3.66
N VAL A 854 31.04 15.48 -3.24
CA VAL A 854 29.89 15.02 -2.49
C VAL A 854 30.05 15.60 -1.10
N THR A 855 29.49 16.78 -0.86
CA THR A 855 29.49 17.35 0.48
C THR A 855 28.43 16.61 1.28
N ASP A 856 28.86 15.62 2.06
CA ASP A 856 28.01 15.03 3.08
C ASP A 856 27.66 16.14 4.09
N LEU A 857 26.41 16.59 4.10
CA LEU A 857 25.97 17.79 4.83
C LEU A 857 25.91 17.58 6.36
N ARG A 858 26.67 16.61 6.92
CA ARG A 858 26.76 16.24 8.35
C ARG A 858 27.21 17.36 9.29
N SER A 859 27.69 18.51 8.81
CA SER A 859 28.47 19.47 9.62
C SER A 859 27.69 20.46 10.48
N ALA A 860 26.37 20.37 10.58
CA ALA A 860 25.65 21.04 11.67
C ALA A 860 25.79 20.22 12.97
N LYS A 861 26.77 20.57 13.81
CA LYS A 861 26.93 20.00 15.16
C LYS A 861 25.57 20.05 15.90
N PRO A 862 25.03 18.92 16.39
CA PRO A 862 23.95 18.98 17.37
C PRO A 862 24.47 19.61 18.68
N PRO A 863 23.63 20.30 19.46
CA PRO A 863 24.04 20.79 20.77
C PRO A 863 24.42 19.60 21.64
N ILE A 864 25.70 19.55 22.05
CA ILE A 864 26.20 18.55 22.98
C ILE A 864 25.52 18.80 24.33
N ALA A 865 24.52 17.98 24.66
CA ALA A 865 24.06 17.85 26.04
C ALA A 865 25.21 17.21 26.84
N LYS A 866 25.81 17.97 27.76
CA LYS A 866 26.76 17.46 28.75
C LYS A 866 26.04 16.44 29.63
N ALA A 867 26.29 15.16 29.41
CA ALA A 867 26.00 14.12 30.38
C ALA A 867 27.08 14.21 31.48
N THR A 868 26.68 14.68 32.67
CA THR A 868 27.45 14.52 33.90
C THR A 868 27.43 13.06 34.32
N THR A 869 28.57 12.37 34.23
CA THR A 869 28.81 11.12 34.94
C THR A 869 29.01 11.43 36.43
N LYS A 870 28.12 10.91 37.28
CA LYS A 870 28.41 10.59 38.69
C LYS A 870 28.23 9.08 38.85
N GLY A 871 29.25 8.42 39.39
CA GLY A 871 29.20 7.03 39.83
C GLY A 871 28.34 6.88 41.08
N ASP A 872 27.64 5.75 41.19
CA ASP A 872 28.08 4.55 41.90
C ASP A 872 27.42 3.32 41.26
#